data_AF-A0A963EB13-F1
#
_entry.id   AF-A0A963EB13-F1
#
_cell.length_a   1.000
_cell.length_b   1.000
_cell.length_c   1.000
_cell.angle_alpha   90.00
_cell.angle_beta   90.00
_cell.angle_gamma   90.00
#
_symmetry.space_group_name_H-M   'P 1'
#
loop_
_entity.id
_entity.type
_entity.pdbx_description
1 polymer ?
#
loop_
_entity_poly.entity_id
_entity_poly.type
_entity_poly.pdbx_seq_one_letter_code
_entity_poly.pdbx_strand_id
1 'polypeptide(L)'
;MKTRLITFAIPILVLLSVWLPEIAHYHVETASLSNQEIETLRHAPSDSSLQELTTLSLGLDFGLTDDQFIHLASTILEGKLSLPGYEPFSIQLPFDSSDLGQGLLTWQLIFSSMAAPEILINAYRLTHDERYFDLARDMILAWAHYEKKQWLPLTRFLWNDHAIAARITVLTKFWRFYRMRDDFKPEDARLILQFVLRSGEMLAKKEHFTAATNHGIMQNVALLHIAAVFPVLPQAEKFQRIAYERLQDQLAFYINDEGVVLEHSAGYHELGMMLIENILHYAALNGFTVPKDWIEKYEKGKRFLDNIKRPDGTLPQFGNTLGQSVYFGSSFPSLINRESKKLYPVSGYSVWWQDYRQALSIYPFSQTVIAWSHFPGHGHKLADEMSVLIWADGQNWITNTGYWPYGVFGREHVDSWEGSNAPHLVGEPENSTRKTALLSYLAEDKLAFSQLRRTGPDGYSAERQVIHSGENLWIIIDYTADRHPRKTTTTWTFASDLNVINGNWPGQFLVNKPAFSCMTASFINSEETIPDRYAGSKDPFAGWVVTNKNQPKAAQSVVIENSSNGTWSAAVFSLEKSCQENEMDQPQMMQWNSPDSWNLSLKHSGKEITFERQNHTISVTDTENGFTEYTVQSIDVESIAQAQNRITDTFNRVAEKYPRYNPDLFFYRTKISYLLLAVMLTQFLFFFLYAKMKLPYKKPLQVLINVFWILLGSYLSFIYFKT
;
A
#
# COMPACT_ATOMS: atom_id res chain seq x y z
N MET A 1 -9.30 -40.37 44.88
CA MET A 1 -10.06 -39.22 44.35
C MET A 1 -9.14 -38.16 43.72
N LYS A 2 -8.11 -37.68 44.43
CA LYS A 2 -7.17 -36.65 43.94
C LYS A 2 -6.54 -36.93 42.56
N THR A 3 -6.01 -38.13 42.30
CA THR A 3 -5.38 -38.47 41.01
C THR A 3 -6.35 -38.53 39.83
N ARG A 4 -7.64 -38.84 40.08
CA ARG A 4 -8.68 -38.82 39.03
C ARG A 4 -8.99 -37.38 38.61
N LEU A 5 -9.09 -36.46 39.57
CA LEU A 5 -9.34 -35.04 39.29
C LEU A 5 -8.22 -34.43 38.41
N ILE A 6 -6.97 -34.74 38.74
CA ILE A 6 -5.79 -34.24 38.02
C ILE A 6 -5.76 -34.72 36.56
N THR A 7 -6.11 -35.99 36.32
CA THR A 7 -6.07 -36.59 34.97
C THR A 7 -7.08 -35.96 34.00
N PHE A 8 -8.15 -35.35 34.52
CA PHE A 8 -9.14 -34.62 33.73
C PHE A 8 -8.90 -33.11 33.72
N ALA A 9 -8.24 -32.57 34.75
CA ALA A 9 -7.90 -31.15 34.83
C ALA A 9 -6.79 -30.75 33.84
N ILE A 10 -5.77 -31.58 33.64
CA ILE A 10 -4.63 -31.24 32.76
C ILE A 10 -5.07 -31.01 31.30
N PRO A 11 -5.88 -31.87 30.65
CA PRO A 11 -6.39 -31.59 29.30
C PRO A 11 -7.18 -30.28 29.20
N ILE A 12 -7.97 -29.95 30.23
CA ILE A 12 -8.72 -28.68 30.30
C ILE A 12 -7.74 -27.50 30.41
N LEU A 13 -6.70 -27.60 31.23
CA LEU A 13 -5.66 -26.56 31.32
C LEU A 13 -4.93 -26.36 30.00
N VAL A 14 -4.67 -27.43 29.24
CA VAL A 14 -4.09 -27.34 27.89
C VAL A 14 -5.06 -26.64 26.93
N LEU A 15 -6.35 -26.98 26.94
CA LEU A 15 -7.36 -26.27 26.15
C LEU A 15 -7.43 -24.78 26.52
N LEU A 16 -7.36 -24.45 27.81
CA LEU A 16 -7.32 -23.05 28.26
C LEU A 16 -6.06 -22.34 27.79
N SER A 17 -4.88 -22.99 27.84
CA SER A 17 -3.62 -22.38 27.39
C SER A 17 -3.61 -22.07 25.89
N VAL A 18 -4.41 -22.77 25.08
CA VAL A 18 -4.60 -22.45 23.65
C VAL A 18 -5.32 -21.12 23.44
N TRP A 19 -6.25 -20.74 24.32
CA TRP A 19 -7.12 -19.56 24.13
C TRP A 19 -6.78 -18.37 25.02
N LEU A 20 -6.13 -18.58 26.16
CA LEU A 20 -5.74 -17.50 27.08
C LEU A 20 -4.94 -16.37 26.41
N PRO A 21 -3.96 -16.63 25.52
CA PRO A 21 -3.25 -15.56 24.82
C PRO A 21 -4.16 -14.72 23.91
N GLU A 22 -5.11 -15.35 23.23
CA GLU A 22 -6.10 -14.69 22.36
C GLU A 22 -7.00 -13.78 23.18
N ILE A 23 -7.56 -14.32 24.28
CA ILE A 23 -8.40 -13.55 25.20
C ILE A 23 -7.60 -12.39 25.80
N ALA A 24 -6.37 -12.61 26.25
CA ALA A 24 -5.53 -11.56 26.82
C ALA A 24 -5.20 -10.45 25.80
N HIS A 25 -4.96 -10.82 24.52
CA HIS A 25 -4.71 -9.85 23.47
C HIS A 25 -5.93 -8.97 23.18
N TYR A 26 -7.14 -9.54 23.11
CA TYR A 26 -8.33 -8.78 22.74
C TYR A 26 -9.10 -8.17 23.92
N HIS A 27 -8.92 -8.69 25.13
CA HIS A 27 -9.60 -8.15 26.30
C HIS A 27 -9.03 -6.79 26.71
N VAL A 28 -9.90 -5.81 26.87
CA VAL A 28 -9.56 -4.47 27.35
C VAL A 28 -10.48 -4.13 28.53
N GLU A 29 -9.89 -3.75 29.66
CA GLU A 29 -10.67 -3.31 30.81
C GLU A 29 -11.40 -2.01 30.48
N THR A 30 -12.70 -1.95 30.83
CA THR A 30 -13.49 -0.75 30.63
C THR A 30 -13.18 0.25 31.75
N ALA A 31 -12.59 1.39 31.40
CA ALA A 31 -12.35 2.47 32.35
C ALA A 31 -13.67 2.99 32.97
N SER A 32 -13.62 3.28 34.27
CA SER A 32 -14.68 4.02 34.97
C SER A 32 -14.62 5.50 34.61
N LEU A 33 -15.77 6.11 34.31
CA LEU A 33 -15.89 7.55 34.06
C LEU A 33 -16.86 8.18 35.05
N SER A 34 -16.40 9.23 35.72
CA SER A 34 -17.17 10.09 36.60
C SER A 34 -18.12 11.00 35.82
N ASN A 35 -19.20 11.43 36.47
CA ASN A 35 -20.09 12.44 35.88
C ASN A 35 -19.37 13.78 35.64
N GLN A 36 -18.36 14.08 36.46
CA GLN A 36 -17.58 15.33 36.34
C GLN A 36 -16.70 15.34 35.09
N GLU A 37 -16.05 14.21 34.75
CA GLU A 37 -15.29 14.09 33.50
C GLU A 37 -16.21 14.24 32.29
N ILE A 38 -17.37 13.58 32.30
CA ILE A 38 -18.37 13.69 31.23
C ILE A 38 -18.83 15.14 31.07
N GLU A 39 -19.19 15.81 32.17
CA GLU A 39 -19.64 17.20 32.14
C GLU A 39 -18.52 18.13 31.66
N THR A 40 -17.27 17.90 32.06
CA THR A 40 -16.13 18.69 31.59
C THR A 40 -15.95 18.56 30.08
N LEU A 41 -16.08 17.35 29.53
CA LEU A 41 -15.97 17.08 28.09
C LEU A 41 -17.11 17.68 27.25
N ARG A 42 -18.21 18.14 27.88
CA ARG A 42 -19.24 18.93 27.21
C ARG A 42 -18.81 20.35 26.89
N HIS A 43 -17.83 20.87 27.63
CA HIS A 43 -17.37 22.26 27.51
C HIS A 43 -15.94 22.36 26.99
N ALA A 44 -15.12 21.32 27.18
CA ALA A 44 -13.71 21.28 26.79
C ALA A 44 -13.40 20.08 25.86
N PRO A 45 -12.60 20.27 24.80
CA PRO A 45 -12.10 21.54 24.27
C PRO A 45 -13.24 22.39 23.67
N SER A 46 -12.94 23.62 23.25
CA SER A 46 -13.94 24.52 22.65
C SER A 46 -14.55 23.93 21.37
N ASP A 47 -15.77 24.34 20.99
CA ASP A 47 -16.39 23.84 19.75
C ASP A 47 -15.57 24.21 18.51
N SER A 48 -14.93 25.40 18.47
CA SER A 48 -14.05 25.78 17.36
C SER A 48 -12.84 24.87 17.25
N SER A 49 -12.24 24.46 18.37
CA SER A 49 -11.13 23.49 18.38
C SER A 49 -11.60 22.11 17.92
N LEU A 50 -12.80 21.67 18.35
CA LEU A 50 -13.37 20.42 17.87
C LEU A 50 -13.72 20.48 16.38
N GLN A 51 -14.22 21.61 15.89
CA GLN A 51 -14.54 21.78 14.48
C GLN A 51 -13.31 21.54 13.61
N GLU A 52 -12.18 22.16 13.95
CA GLU A 52 -10.90 21.92 13.31
C GLU A 52 -10.50 20.44 13.39
N LEU A 53 -10.51 19.85 14.59
CA LEU A 53 -10.12 18.45 14.78
C LEU A 53 -11.03 17.45 14.05
N THR A 54 -12.30 17.81 13.81
CA THR A 54 -13.26 16.97 13.08
C THR A 54 -13.07 17.00 11.56
N THR A 55 -12.24 17.88 11.00
CA THR A 55 -11.92 17.84 9.56
C THR A 55 -10.96 16.71 9.22
N LEU A 56 -10.22 16.20 10.22
CA LEU A 56 -9.33 15.06 10.05
C LEU A 56 -10.13 13.76 9.92
N SER A 57 -9.77 12.95 8.92
CA SER A 57 -10.31 11.60 8.75
C SER A 57 -9.16 10.60 8.65
N LEU A 58 -9.31 9.48 9.36
CA LEU A 58 -8.47 8.29 9.21
C LEU A 58 -9.22 7.15 8.50
N GLY A 59 -10.47 7.40 8.10
CA GLY A 59 -11.25 6.49 7.28
C GLY A 59 -10.79 6.48 5.82
N LEU A 60 -11.45 5.65 5.01
CA LEU A 60 -11.24 5.67 3.57
C LEU A 60 -11.96 6.88 2.97
N ASP A 61 -11.25 7.67 2.18
CA ASP A 61 -11.84 8.79 1.44
C ASP A 61 -12.42 8.30 0.11
N PHE A 62 -13.66 8.68 -0.15
CA PHE A 62 -14.41 8.31 -1.35
C PHE A 62 -14.61 9.50 -2.30
N GLY A 63 -14.07 10.69 -1.98
CA GLY A 63 -14.17 11.88 -2.84
C GLY A 63 -15.60 12.32 -3.11
N LEU A 64 -16.49 12.19 -2.10
CA LEU A 64 -17.91 12.46 -2.24
C LEU A 64 -18.21 13.96 -2.21
N THR A 65 -19.10 14.40 -3.11
CA THR A 65 -19.70 15.74 -3.02
C THR A 65 -20.74 15.80 -1.92
N ASP A 66 -21.12 17.01 -1.48
CA ASP A 66 -22.17 17.21 -0.47
C ASP A 66 -23.50 16.54 -0.89
N ASP A 67 -23.91 16.68 -2.16
CA ASP A 67 -25.12 16.01 -2.68
C ASP A 67 -25.01 14.48 -2.63
N GLN A 68 -23.83 13.94 -2.93
CA GLN A 68 -23.60 12.49 -2.85
C GLN A 68 -23.70 12.00 -1.40
N PHE A 69 -23.12 12.73 -0.44
CA PHE A 69 -23.24 12.41 0.99
C PHE A 69 -24.70 12.34 1.44
N ILE A 70 -25.52 13.33 1.05
CA ILE A 70 -26.94 13.38 1.41
C ILE A 70 -27.70 12.21 0.77
N HIS A 71 -27.43 11.93 -0.51
CA HIS A 71 -28.04 10.78 -1.20
C HIS A 71 -27.68 9.45 -0.54
N LEU A 72 -26.40 9.21 -0.27
CA LEU A 72 -25.91 8.01 0.43
C LEU A 72 -26.53 7.86 1.83
N ALA A 73 -26.62 8.96 2.58
CA ALA A 73 -27.26 8.95 3.89
C ALA A 73 -28.74 8.56 3.79
N SER A 74 -29.46 9.02 2.75
CA SER A 74 -30.85 8.63 2.53
C SER A 74 -31.00 7.13 2.23
N THR A 75 -30.08 6.49 1.50
CA THR A 75 -30.14 5.04 1.26
C THR A 75 -29.80 4.24 2.52
N ILE A 76 -28.93 4.77 3.40
CA ILE A 76 -28.61 4.13 4.68
C ILE A 76 -29.84 4.09 5.59
N LEU A 77 -30.71 5.10 5.57
CA LEU A 77 -32.00 5.06 6.30
C LEU A 77 -32.90 3.90 5.84
N GLU A 78 -32.71 3.39 4.61
CA GLU A 78 -33.42 2.25 4.05
C GLU A 78 -32.67 0.91 4.23
N GLY A 79 -31.57 0.90 4.98
CA GLY A 79 -30.75 -0.30 5.19
C GLY A 79 -29.85 -0.64 4.00
N LYS A 80 -29.43 0.35 3.20
CA LYS A 80 -28.54 0.15 2.05
C LYS A 80 -27.33 1.09 2.06
N LEU A 81 -26.13 0.51 2.01
CA LEU A 81 -24.86 1.23 1.89
C LEU A 81 -24.29 1.05 0.47
N SER A 82 -24.20 2.14 -0.29
CA SER A 82 -23.88 2.10 -1.74
C SER A 82 -22.70 3.00 -2.10
N LEU A 83 -21.46 2.59 -1.82
CA LEU A 83 -20.29 3.45 -2.06
C LEU A 83 -19.80 3.43 -3.52
N PRO A 84 -19.27 4.55 -4.04
CA PRO A 84 -18.73 4.60 -5.40
C PRO A 84 -17.63 3.56 -5.64
N GLY A 85 -17.74 2.83 -6.74
CA GLY A 85 -16.76 1.81 -7.13
C GLY A 85 -17.00 0.42 -6.53
N TYR A 86 -17.99 0.29 -5.67
CA TYR A 86 -18.30 -0.94 -5.00
C TYR A 86 -19.77 -1.35 -5.17
N GLU A 87 -20.03 -2.66 -5.14
CA GLU A 87 -21.39 -3.19 -5.18
C GLU A 87 -22.18 -2.80 -3.92
N PRO A 88 -23.44 -2.33 -4.06
CA PRO A 88 -24.29 -1.99 -2.92
C PRO A 88 -24.45 -3.13 -1.92
N PHE A 89 -24.51 -2.77 -0.64
CA PHE A 89 -24.65 -3.72 0.45
C PHE A 89 -25.90 -3.45 1.29
N SER A 90 -26.66 -4.50 1.60
CA SER A 90 -27.79 -4.41 2.54
C SER A 90 -27.25 -4.54 3.97
N ILE A 91 -27.56 -3.57 4.82
CA ILE A 91 -27.18 -3.55 6.24
C ILE A 91 -28.42 -3.57 7.12
N GLN A 92 -28.32 -4.21 8.27
CA GLN A 92 -29.41 -4.24 9.24
C GLN A 92 -29.31 -3.06 10.20
N LEU A 93 -30.43 -2.35 10.39
CA LEU A 93 -30.48 -1.17 11.24
C LEU A 93 -30.98 -1.50 12.65
N PRO A 94 -30.43 -0.88 13.70
CA PRO A 94 -29.30 0.06 13.65
C PRO A 94 -27.93 -0.65 13.50
N PHE A 95 -27.82 -1.94 13.82
CA PHE A 95 -26.59 -2.71 13.62
C PHE A 95 -26.85 -4.21 13.79
N ASP A 96 -26.30 -5.04 12.90
CA ASP A 96 -26.16 -6.48 13.10
C ASP A 96 -24.70 -6.92 12.94
N SER A 97 -24.24 -7.78 13.85
CA SER A 97 -22.85 -8.27 13.84
C SER A 97 -22.48 -9.08 12.59
N SER A 98 -23.46 -9.66 11.89
CA SER A 98 -23.24 -10.39 10.65
C SER A 98 -22.77 -9.47 9.52
N ASP A 99 -23.13 -8.17 9.53
CA ASP A 99 -22.71 -7.18 8.54
C ASP A 99 -21.18 -6.95 8.52
N LEU A 100 -20.49 -7.23 9.64
CA LEU A 100 -19.04 -7.16 9.75
C LEU A 100 -18.29 -8.16 8.85
N GLY A 101 -18.95 -9.27 8.48
CA GLY A 101 -18.36 -10.37 7.74
C GLY A 101 -18.80 -10.46 6.28
N GLN A 102 -19.60 -9.51 5.80
CA GLN A 102 -20.19 -9.57 4.47
C GLN A 102 -19.34 -8.85 3.42
N GLY A 103 -19.41 -9.32 2.17
CA GLY A 103 -18.69 -8.75 1.03
C GLY A 103 -17.18 -9.02 1.01
N LEU A 104 -16.47 -8.31 0.11
CA LEU A 104 -15.02 -8.38 -0.04
C LEU A 104 -14.29 -7.86 1.21
N LEU A 105 -13.01 -8.22 1.38
CA LEU A 105 -12.21 -7.78 2.53
C LEU A 105 -12.15 -6.25 2.67
N THR A 106 -12.03 -5.54 1.54
CA THR A 106 -12.06 -4.07 1.52
C THR A 106 -13.39 -3.52 2.07
N TRP A 107 -14.50 -4.19 1.77
CA TRP A 107 -15.82 -3.81 2.29
C TRP A 107 -15.95 -4.03 3.79
N GLN A 108 -15.47 -5.18 4.27
CA GLN A 108 -15.46 -5.48 5.70
C GLN A 108 -14.65 -4.45 6.48
N LEU A 109 -13.52 -3.97 5.93
CA LEU A 109 -12.74 -2.86 6.48
C LEU A 109 -13.57 -1.57 6.52
N ILE A 110 -14.15 -1.15 5.40
CA ILE A 110 -14.97 0.08 5.29
C ILE A 110 -16.09 0.09 6.33
N PHE A 111 -16.87 -0.98 6.40
CA PHE A 111 -17.98 -1.07 7.34
C PHE A 111 -17.46 -1.07 8.78
N SER A 112 -16.38 -1.81 9.04
CA SER A 112 -15.71 -1.84 10.34
C SER A 112 -15.09 -0.51 10.76
N SER A 113 -14.82 0.39 9.83
CA SER A 113 -14.36 1.77 10.11
C SER A 113 -15.50 2.73 10.48
N MET A 114 -16.74 2.26 10.62
CA MET A 114 -17.94 3.08 10.86
C MET A 114 -18.28 4.06 9.72
N ALA A 115 -18.08 3.65 8.47
CA ALA A 115 -18.42 4.48 7.30
C ALA A 115 -19.91 4.90 7.26
N ALA A 116 -20.84 4.02 7.62
CA ALA A 116 -22.27 4.36 7.64
C ALA A 116 -22.61 5.45 8.68
N PRO A 117 -22.21 5.33 9.97
CA PRO A 117 -22.31 6.43 10.92
C PRO A 117 -21.66 7.73 10.44
N GLU A 118 -20.47 7.66 9.84
CA GLU A 118 -19.77 8.85 9.34
C GLU A 118 -20.56 9.59 8.27
N ILE A 119 -21.11 8.86 7.29
CA ILE A 119 -21.95 9.42 6.21
C ILE A 119 -23.19 10.11 6.81
N LEU A 120 -23.85 9.47 7.78
CA LEU A 120 -25.01 10.04 8.46
C LEU A 120 -24.66 11.32 9.23
N ILE A 121 -23.53 11.34 9.96
CA ILE A 121 -23.07 12.53 10.70
C ILE A 121 -22.77 13.69 9.74
N ASN A 122 -22.13 13.40 8.61
CA ASN A 122 -21.85 14.42 7.59
C ASN A 122 -23.13 14.95 6.94
N ALA A 123 -24.10 14.07 6.64
CA ALA A 123 -25.40 14.50 6.12
C ALA A 123 -26.19 15.34 7.15
N TYR A 124 -26.14 14.98 8.44
CA TYR A 124 -26.70 15.81 9.51
C TYR A 124 -26.05 17.19 9.58
N ARG A 125 -24.71 17.27 9.48
CA ARG A 125 -23.99 18.55 9.44
C ARG A 125 -24.47 19.46 8.30
N LEU A 126 -24.80 18.88 7.14
CA LEU A 126 -25.20 19.62 5.94
C LEU A 126 -26.69 20.01 5.95
N THR A 127 -27.54 19.16 6.50
CA THR A 127 -29.02 19.28 6.35
C THR A 127 -29.74 19.64 7.64
N HIS A 128 -29.12 19.39 8.80
CA HIS A 128 -29.75 19.40 10.11
C HIS A 128 -30.97 18.46 10.25
N ASP A 129 -31.08 17.45 9.39
CA ASP A 129 -32.15 16.45 9.48
C ASP A 129 -31.87 15.45 10.61
N GLU A 130 -32.66 15.54 11.68
CA GLU A 130 -32.52 14.76 12.90
C GLU A 130 -32.58 13.24 12.66
N ARG A 131 -33.20 12.76 11.58
CA ARG A 131 -33.22 11.33 11.25
C ARG A 131 -31.81 10.76 11.05
N TYR A 132 -30.91 11.56 10.46
CA TYR A 132 -29.52 11.15 10.27
C TYR A 132 -28.75 11.11 11.60
N PHE A 133 -28.98 12.09 12.47
CA PHE A 133 -28.37 12.14 13.80
C PHE A 133 -28.84 10.96 14.66
N ASP A 134 -30.15 10.73 14.73
CA ASP A 134 -30.76 9.66 15.51
C ASP A 134 -30.25 8.29 15.07
N LEU A 135 -30.23 8.02 13.76
CA LEU A 135 -29.70 6.75 13.28
C LEU A 135 -28.20 6.62 13.59
N ALA A 136 -27.39 7.65 13.35
CA ALA A 136 -25.96 7.60 13.67
C ALA A 136 -25.71 7.29 15.16
N ARG A 137 -26.45 7.94 16.07
CA ARG A 137 -26.44 7.67 17.52
C ARG A 137 -26.74 6.19 17.77
N ASP A 138 -27.84 5.70 17.24
CA ASP A 138 -28.32 4.34 17.52
C ASP A 138 -27.35 3.28 16.97
N MET A 139 -26.76 3.51 15.79
CA MET A 139 -25.70 2.64 15.24
C MET A 139 -24.46 2.63 16.14
N ILE A 140 -23.98 3.80 16.59
CA ILE A 140 -22.79 3.92 17.45
C ILE A 140 -23.02 3.24 18.81
N LEU A 141 -24.18 3.46 19.44
CA LEU A 141 -24.51 2.84 20.72
C LEU A 141 -24.64 1.32 20.59
N ALA A 142 -25.29 0.83 19.52
CA ALA A 142 -25.40 -0.59 19.24
C ALA A 142 -24.03 -1.24 19.05
N TRP A 143 -23.14 -0.58 18.30
CA TRP A 143 -21.76 -1.02 18.12
C TRP A 143 -20.99 -1.09 19.43
N ALA A 144 -21.03 -0.02 20.23
CA ALA A 144 -20.34 0.06 21.51
C ALA A 144 -20.82 -1.03 22.49
N HIS A 145 -22.11 -1.37 22.45
CA HIS A 145 -22.67 -2.48 23.21
C HIS A 145 -22.21 -3.85 22.72
N TYR A 146 -22.16 -4.06 21.40
CA TYR A 146 -21.70 -5.31 20.81
C TYR A 146 -20.23 -5.55 21.13
N GLU A 147 -19.37 -4.57 20.84
CA GLU A 147 -17.91 -4.66 21.03
C GLU A 147 -17.55 -4.93 22.49
N LYS A 148 -18.21 -4.25 23.45
CA LYS A 148 -17.99 -4.45 24.89
C LYS A 148 -18.23 -5.89 25.36
N LYS A 149 -19.10 -6.64 24.67
CA LYS A 149 -19.44 -8.03 25.04
C LYS A 149 -18.48 -9.05 24.42
N GLN A 150 -17.61 -8.63 23.49
CA GLN A 150 -16.71 -9.55 22.81
C GLN A 150 -15.43 -9.79 23.60
N TRP A 151 -14.97 -11.03 23.55
CA TRP A 151 -13.70 -11.48 24.16
C TRP A 151 -12.73 -12.03 23.12
N LEU A 152 -13.22 -12.25 21.90
CA LEU A 152 -12.53 -12.90 20.79
C LEU A 152 -12.92 -12.22 19.48
N PRO A 153 -12.02 -12.18 18.48
CA PRO A 153 -12.25 -11.50 17.22
C PRO A 153 -13.16 -12.37 16.33
N LEU A 154 -14.46 -12.40 16.63
CA LEU A 154 -15.43 -13.21 15.89
C LEU A 154 -15.47 -12.89 14.39
N THR A 155 -15.08 -11.66 14.02
CA THR A 155 -14.88 -11.24 12.64
C THR A 155 -13.50 -10.59 12.47
N ARG A 156 -12.93 -10.71 11.28
CA ARG A 156 -11.55 -10.28 10.97
C ARG A 156 -11.30 -8.78 11.23
N PHE A 157 -12.32 -7.94 11.08
CA PHE A 157 -12.18 -6.49 11.13
C PHE A 157 -12.76 -5.81 12.38
N LEU A 158 -13.34 -6.56 13.33
CA LEU A 158 -13.87 -5.98 14.58
C LEU A 158 -12.82 -5.15 15.32
N TRP A 159 -11.61 -5.70 15.46
CA TRP A 159 -10.48 -4.99 16.06
C TRP A 159 -9.31 -4.88 15.08
N ASN A 160 -9.59 -4.60 13.80
CA ASN A 160 -8.53 -4.26 12.87
C ASN A 160 -7.91 -2.90 13.24
N ASP A 161 -6.58 -2.80 13.14
CA ASP A 161 -5.80 -1.61 13.49
C ASP A 161 -6.28 -0.32 12.80
N HIS A 162 -6.44 -0.34 11.48
CA HIS A 162 -6.94 0.79 10.69
C HIS A 162 -8.40 1.08 11.01
N ALA A 163 -9.25 0.05 11.09
CA ALA A 163 -10.66 0.21 11.42
C ALA A 163 -10.85 0.91 12.77
N ILE A 164 -10.11 0.50 13.81
CA ILE A 164 -10.19 1.15 15.14
C ILE A 164 -9.70 2.60 15.06
N ALA A 165 -8.58 2.87 14.37
CA ALA A 165 -8.06 4.23 14.21
C ALA A 165 -9.09 5.14 13.50
N ALA A 166 -9.75 4.65 12.45
CA ALA A 166 -10.81 5.36 11.74
C ALA A 166 -12.05 5.65 12.62
N ARG A 167 -12.46 4.69 13.47
CA ARG A 167 -13.60 4.90 14.38
C ARG A 167 -13.39 6.09 15.31
N ILE A 168 -12.16 6.34 15.76
CA ILE A 168 -11.86 7.46 16.66
C ILE A 168 -12.32 8.79 16.03
N THR A 169 -12.03 9.02 14.75
CA THR A 169 -12.44 10.27 14.08
C THR A 169 -13.96 10.36 13.92
N VAL A 170 -14.64 9.24 13.67
CA VAL A 170 -16.11 9.18 13.59
C VAL A 170 -16.75 9.48 14.95
N LEU A 171 -16.22 8.90 16.03
CA LEU A 171 -16.71 9.13 17.39
C LEU A 171 -16.49 10.58 17.83
N THR A 172 -15.37 11.21 17.46
CA THR A 172 -15.14 12.65 17.70
C THR A 172 -16.15 13.52 16.95
N LYS A 173 -16.40 13.23 15.67
CA LYS A 173 -17.42 13.95 14.86
C LYS A 173 -18.80 13.86 15.52
N PHE A 174 -19.20 12.67 15.94
CA PHE A 174 -20.47 12.49 16.65
C PHE A 174 -20.49 13.23 18.00
N TRP A 175 -19.43 13.10 18.80
CA TRP A 175 -19.31 13.72 20.12
C TRP A 175 -19.47 15.23 20.08
N ARG A 176 -18.86 15.90 19.09
CA ARG A 176 -18.97 17.35 18.89
C ARG A 176 -20.43 17.82 18.84
N PHE A 177 -21.26 17.14 18.06
CA PHE A 177 -22.69 17.47 17.98
C PHE A 177 -23.43 17.04 19.24
N TYR A 178 -23.23 15.80 19.68
CA TYR A 178 -24.00 15.22 20.78
C TYR A 178 -23.87 15.97 22.10
N ARG A 179 -22.66 16.41 22.44
CA ARG A 179 -22.37 17.06 23.74
C ARG A 179 -23.12 18.38 23.96
N MET A 180 -23.57 19.02 22.89
CA MET A 180 -24.23 20.33 22.88
C MET A 180 -25.76 20.23 22.84
N ARG A 181 -26.32 19.02 22.75
CA ARG A 181 -27.78 18.85 22.58
C ARG A 181 -28.56 19.02 23.88
N ASP A 182 -29.81 19.44 23.73
CA ASP A 182 -30.78 19.57 24.82
C ASP A 182 -31.24 18.20 25.35
N ASP A 183 -31.30 17.19 24.48
CA ASP A 183 -31.65 15.81 24.81
C ASP A 183 -30.43 14.95 25.22
N PHE A 184 -29.34 15.59 25.65
CA PHE A 184 -28.13 14.92 26.11
C PHE A 184 -28.40 13.96 27.27
N LYS A 185 -27.88 12.73 27.14
CA LYS A 185 -28.00 11.65 28.13
C LYS A 185 -26.62 11.24 28.64
N PRO A 186 -26.31 11.47 29.93
CA PRO A 186 -25.00 11.09 30.50
C PRO A 186 -24.65 9.59 30.36
N GLU A 187 -25.65 8.71 30.30
CA GLU A 187 -25.48 7.27 30.10
C GLU A 187 -24.96 6.91 28.70
N ASP A 188 -25.53 7.50 27.65
CA ASP A 188 -25.09 7.32 26.27
C ASP A 188 -23.70 7.93 26.08
N ALA A 189 -23.49 9.14 26.62
CA ALA A 189 -22.18 9.80 26.65
C ALA A 189 -21.11 8.90 27.29
N ARG A 190 -21.43 8.29 28.44
CA ARG A 190 -20.52 7.35 29.10
C ARG A 190 -20.21 6.15 28.23
N LEU A 191 -21.19 5.57 27.55
CA LEU A 191 -20.96 4.40 26.69
C LEU A 191 -20.02 4.75 25.52
N ILE A 192 -20.24 5.90 24.89
CA ILE A 192 -19.43 6.41 23.78
C ILE A 192 -17.99 6.68 24.24
N LEU A 193 -17.81 7.41 25.34
CA LEU A 193 -16.48 7.74 25.87
C LEU A 193 -15.74 6.48 26.35
N GLN A 194 -16.43 5.52 26.96
CA GLN A 194 -15.85 4.22 27.28
C GLN A 194 -15.44 3.45 26.01
N PHE A 195 -16.17 3.59 24.92
CA PHE A 195 -15.82 2.97 23.65
C PHE A 195 -14.60 3.62 22.99
N VAL A 196 -14.46 4.95 23.08
CA VAL A 196 -13.21 5.67 22.73
C VAL A 196 -12.04 5.11 23.54
N LEU A 197 -12.19 4.95 24.87
CA LEU A 197 -11.13 4.45 25.73
C LEU A 197 -10.73 3.01 25.44
N ARG A 198 -11.70 2.11 25.20
CA ARG A 198 -11.40 0.73 24.80
C ARG A 198 -10.67 0.66 23.46
N SER A 199 -11.09 1.51 22.51
CA SER A 199 -10.44 1.64 21.20
C SER A 199 -8.99 2.15 21.35
N GLY A 200 -8.76 3.20 22.13
CA GLY A 200 -7.43 3.73 22.41
C GLY A 200 -6.53 2.72 23.14
N GLU A 201 -7.06 1.99 24.13
CA GLU A 201 -6.30 0.93 24.82
C GLU A 201 -5.91 -0.22 23.89
N MET A 202 -6.80 -0.64 22.98
CA MET A 202 -6.45 -1.63 21.97
C MET A 202 -5.33 -1.13 21.05
N LEU A 203 -5.44 0.10 20.54
CA LEU A 203 -4.41 0.74 19.72
C LEU A 203 -3.07 0.89 20.47
N ALA A 204 -3.13 1.13 21.77
CA ALA A 204 -1.97 1.27 22.65
C ALA A 204 -1.28 -0.06 23.00
N LYS A 205 -1.90 -1.22 22.72
CA LYS A 205 -1.25 -2.52 22.94
C LYS A 205 -0.05 -2.69 22.01
N LYS A 206 1.04 -3.18 22.58
CA LYS A 206 2.32 -3.34 21.90
C LYS A 206 2.22 -4.37 20.77
N GLU A 207 1.53 -5.47 21.03
CA GLU A 207 1.35 -6.59 20.10
C GLU A 207 0.30 -6.29 19.02
N HIS A 208 -0.45 -5.19 19.18
CA HIS A 208 -1.45 -4.72 18.21
C HIS A 208 -0.90 -3.63 17.28
N PHE A 209 0.33 -3.18 17.49
CA PHE A 209 0.93 -2.09 16.74
C PHE A 209 1.52 -2.58 15.41
N THR A 210 1.05 -2.02 14.29
CA THR A 210 1.50 -2.37 12.94
C THR A 210 2.60 -1.41 12.48
N ALA A 211 3.77 -1.53 13.11
CA ALA A 211 4.90 -0.61 12.91
C ALA A 211 5.39 -0.52 11.44
N ALA A 212 5.23 -1.59 10.67
CA ALA A 212 5.78 -1.71 9.32
C ALA A 212 5.04 -0.91 8.24
N THR A 213 3.87 -0.34 8.54
CA THR A 213 3.01 0.32 7.53
C THR A 213 2.42 1.63 8.05
N ASN A 214 1.77 2.38 7.16
CA ASN A 214 1.01 3.57 7.48
C ASN A 214 -0.09 3.31 8.51
N HIS A 215 -0.56 2.06 8.68
CA HIS A 215 -1.51 1.73 9.73
C HIS A 215 -0.92 2.06 11.10
N GLY A 216 0.36 1.75 11.36
CA GLY A 216 1.02 2.13 12.62
C GLY A 216 1.03 3.65 12.84
N ILE A 217 1.27 4.42 11.78
CA ILE A 217 1.20 5.89 11.85
C ILE A 217 -0.24 6.31 12.20
N MET A 218 -1.26 5.76 11.53
CA MET A 218 -2.67 6.04 11.82
C MET A 218 -3.05 5.67 13.26
N GLN A 219 -2.56 4.55 13.81
CA GLN A 219 -2.79 4.17 15.21
C GLN A 219 -2.24 5.25 16.15
N ASN A 220 -1.02 5.74 15.90
CA ASN A 220 -0.41 6.79 16.72
C ASN A 220 -1.13 8.15 16.55
N VAL A 221 -1.54 8.51 15.34
CA VAL A 221 -2.35 9.72 15.08
C VAL A 221 -3.68 9.63 15.82
N ALA A 222 -4.35 8.47 15.82
CA ALA A 222 -5.58 8.26 16.57
C ALA A 222 -5.37 8.39 18.10
N LEU A 223 -4.28 7.86 18.65
CA LEU A 223 -3.92 8.03 20.06
C LEU A 223 -3.69 9.51 20.43
N LEU A 224 -2.97 10.26 19.59
CA LEU A 224 -2.76 11.70 19.77
C LEU A 224 -4.05 12.50 19.62
N HIS A 225 -4.94 12.07 18.73
CA HIS A 225 -6.26 12.66 18.55
C HIS A 225 -7.13 12.46 19.80
N ILE A 226 -7.14 11.26 20.39
CA ILE A 226 -7.87 11.01 21.66
C ILE A 226 -7.35 11.94 22.75
N ALA A 227 -6.03 12.07 22.89
CA ALA A 227 -5.43 12.92 23.91
C ALA A 227 -5.78 14.41 23.75
N ALA A 228 -5.83 14.91 22.50
CA ALA A 228 -6.20 16.30 22.20
C ALA A 228 -7.71 16.57 22.37
N VAL A 229 -8.57 15.65 21.92
CA VAL A 229 -10.03 15.82 21.93
C VAL A 229 -10.64 15.54 23.31
N PHE A 230 -10.06 14.60 24.05
CA PHE A 230 -10.59 14.15 25.33
C PHE A 230 -9.55 14.25 26.46
N PRO A 231 -9.02 15.46 26.75
CA PRO A 231 -7.83 15.64 27.58
C PRO A 231 -8.02 15.26 29.06
N VAL A 232 -9.27 15.21 29.54
CA VAL A 232 -9.59 14.83 30.93
C VAL A 232 -9.87 13.34 31.10
N LEU A 233 -9.81 12.53 30.04
CA LEU A 233 -9.95 11.08 30.17
C LEU A 233 -8.70 10.46 30.82
N PRO A 234 -8.84 9.43 31.67
CA PRO A 234 -7.76 8.91 32.50
C PRO A 234 -6.55 8.37 31.71
N GLN A 235 -6.73 7.98 30.45
CA GLN A 235 -5.69 7.42 29.59
C GLN A 235 -5.06 8.43 28.62
N ALA A 236 -5.53 9.68 28.58
CA ALA A 236 -5.10 10.66 27.57
C ALA A 236 -3.57 10.85 27.53
N GLU A 237 -2.95 11.11 28.69
CA GLU A 237 -1.49 11.27 28.81
C GLU A 237 -0.72 10.00 28.44
N LYS A 238 -1.24 8.83 28.82
CA LYS A 238 -0.66 7.52 28.45
C LYS A 238 -0.66 7.33 26.93
N PHE A 239 -1.76 7.65 26.27
CA PHE A 239 -1.88 7.54 24.81
C PHE A 239 -0.93 8.49 24.10
N GLN A 240 -0.83 9.73 24.56
CA GLN A 240 0.14 10.70 24.05
C GLN A 240 1.58 10.18 24.12
N ARG A 241 2.00 9.69 25.29
CA ARG A 241 3.35 9.16 25.50
C ARG A 241 3.65 7.98 24.59
N ILE A 242 2.74 7.01 24.52
CA ILE A 242 2.90 5.81 23.67
C ILE A 242 3.03 6.20 22.20
N ALA A 243 2.19 7.12 21.73
CA ALA A 243 2.24 7.58 20.35
C ALA A 243 3.58 8.26 20.04
N TYR A 244 4.04 9.16 20.91
CA TYR A 244 5.33 9.84 20.74
C TYR A 244 6.50 8.85 20.67
N GLU A 245 6.60 7.92 21.63
CA GLU A 245 7.66 6.89 21.66
C GLU A 245 7.66 6.03 20.39
N ARG A 246 6.48 5.59 19.94
CA ARG A 246 6.35 4.77 18.73
C ARG A 246 6.69 5.55 17.47
N LEU A 247 6.32 6.83 17.38
CA LEU A 247 6.65 7.67 16.23
C LEU A 247 8.15 7.93 16.11
N GLN A 248 8.88 8.03 17.23
CA GLN A 248 10.35 8.09 17.22
C GLN A 248 10.97 6.83 16.60
N ASP A 249 10.43 5.65 16.92
CA ASP A 249 10.90 4.40 16.31
C ASP A 249 10.48 4.27 14.85
N GLN A 250 9.22 4.56 14.53
CA GLN A 250 8.62 4.29 13.23
C GLN A 250 9.12 5.25 12.15
N LEU A 251 9.20 6.56 12.44
CA LEU A 251 9.65 7.56 11.45
C LEU A 251 11.12 7.42 11.08
N ALA A 252 11.91 6.64 11.84
CA ALA A 252 13.31 6.36 11.52
C ALA A 252 13.49 5.45 10.29
N PHE A 253 12.47 4.67 9.91
CA PHE A 253 12.48 3.83 8.70
C PHE A 253 11.28 4.06 7.78
N TYR A 254 10.16 4.62 8.27
CA TYR A 254 8.98 4.87 7.44
C TYR A 254 9.24 5.91 6.34
N ILE A 255 10.04 6.93 6.64
CA ILE A 255 10.46 7.98 5.71
C ILE A 255 11.98 8.13 5.80
N ASN A 256 12.67 8.04 4.66
CA ASN A 256 14.13 8.10 4.64
C ASN A 256 14.67 9.53 4.56
N ASP A 257 16.00 9.67 4.56
CA ASP A 257 16.68 10.96 4.53
C ASP A 257 16.53 11.71 3.20
N GLU A 258 16.07 11.04 2.15
CA GLU A 258 15.69 11.65 0.87
C GLU A 258 14.24 12.20 0.90
N GLY A 259 13.49 11.95 1.98
CA GLY A 259 12.11 12.39 2.17
C GLY A 259 11.06 11.43 1.60
N VAL A 260 11.45 10.25 1.10
CA VAL A 260 10.50 9.32 0.49
C VAL A 260 9.93 8.39 1.55
N VAL A 261 8.60 8.33 1.63
CA VAL A 261 7.87 7.28 2.35
C VAL A 261 8.15 5.92 1.70
N LEU A 262 8.68 4.99 2.47
CA LEU A 262 9.13 3.67 2.01
C LEU A 262 7.99 2.64 1.95
N GLU A 263 6.83 3.07 1.45
CA GLU A 263 5.70 2.17 1.12
C GLU A 263 5.57 1.94 -0.39
N HIS A 264 6.59 2.33 -1.15
CA HIS A 264 6.76 1.91 -2.54
C HIS A 264 5.61 2.28 -3.48
N SER A 265 4.81 3.28 -3.13
CA SER A 265 3.64 3.71 -3.91
C SER A 265 3.49 5.22 -3.85
N ALA A 266 3.19 5.84 -4.99
CA ALA A 266 2.96 7.28 -5.08
C ALA A 266 1.73 7.70 -4.27
N GLY A 267 0.66 6.90 -4.33
CA GLY A 267 -0.56 7.14 -3.55
C GLY A 267 -0.28 7.03 -2.04
N TYR A 268 0.50 6.04 -1.63
CA TYR A 268 0.87 5.88 -0.21
C TYR A 268 1.92 6.89 0.25
N HIS A 269 2.73 7.43 -0.65
CA HIS A 269 3.56 8.60 -0.35
C HIS A 269 2.70 9.83 -0.04
N GLU A 270 1.69 10.12 -0.87
CA GLU A 270 0.76 11.23 -0.63
C GLU A 270 0.02 11.06 0.72
N LEU A 271 -0.53 9.87 0.98
CA LEU A 271 -1.13 9.51 2.27
C LEU A 271 -0.15 9.70 3.44
N GLY A 272 1.09 9.21 3.29
CA GLY A 272 2.13 9.35 4.30
C GLY A 272 2.50 10.80 4.60
N MET A 273 2.51 11.69 3.61
CA MET A 273 2.74 13.13 3.83
C MET A 273 1.63 13.75 4.67
N MET A 274 0.37 13.44 4.36
CA MET A 274 -0.77 13.93 5.14
C MET A 274 -0.77 13.38 6.57
N LEU A 275 -0.39 12.11 6.76
CA LEU A 275 -0.23 11.54 8.10
C LEU A 275 0.90 12.20 8.90
N ILE A 276 2.03 12.52 8.27
CA ILE A 276 3.14 13.24 8.93
C ILE A 276 2.72 14.68 9.26
N GLU A 277 2.01 15.36 8.37
CA GLU A 277 1.44 16.68 8.66
C GLU A 277 0.51 16.64 9.89
N ASN A 278 -0.33 15.60 9.99
CA ASN A 278 -1.17 15.39 11.17
C ASN A 278 -0.33 15.17 12.44
N ILE A 279 0.77 14.40 12.37
CA ILE A 279 1.69 14.23 13.51
C ILE A 279 2.24 15.57 13.97
N LEU A 280 2.69 16.42 13.04
CA LEU A 280 3.23 17.75 13.34
C LEU A 280 2.17 18.65 13.99
N HIS A 281 0.95 18.61 13.48
CA HIS A 281 -0.18 19.36 14.02
C HIS A 281 -0.54 18.87 15.44
N TYR A 282 -0.67 17.56 15.66
CA TYR A 282 -0.95 17.00 16.97
C TYR A 282 0.19 17.20 17.97
N ALA A 283 1.43 17.32 17.51
CA ALA A 283 2.55 17.69 18.37
C ALA A 283 2.34 19.03 19.06
N ALA A 284 1.90 20.03 18.29
CA ALA A 284 1.56 21.34 18.82
C ALA A 284 0.39 21.27 19.80
N LEU A 285 -0.69 20.57 19.44
CA LEU A 285 -1.88 20.45 20.29
C LEU A 285 -1.65 19.70 21.60
N ASN A 286 -0.81 18.67 21.57
CA ASN A 286 -0.49 17.87 22.76
C ASN A 286 0.74 18.41 23.52
N GLY A 287 1.41 19.44 23.01
CA GLY A 287 2.53 20.10 23.68
C GLY A 287 3.84 19.30 23.73
N PHE A 288 4.10 18.42 22.75
CA PHE A 288 5.40 17.73 22.65
C PHE A 288 6.31 18.33 21.57
N THR A 289 7.63 18.24 21.79
CA THR A 289 8.62 18.80 20.87
C THR A 289 8.79 17.91 19.65
N VAL A 290 8.59 18.49 18.46
CA VAL A 290 8.88 17.83 17.17
C VAL A 290 10.39 17.77 16.95
N PRO A 291 10.99 16.59 16.75
CA PRO A 291 12.38 16.48 16.32
C PRO A 291 12.65 17.19 14.99
N LYS A 292 13.77 17.91 14.89
CA LYS A 292 14.16 18.65 13.67
C LYS A 292 14.20 17.76 12.43
N ASP A 293 14.69 16.52 12.58
CA ASP A 293 14.73 15.51 11.50
C ASP A 293 13.35 15.25 10.89
N TRP A 294 12.27 15.22 11.70
CA TRP A 294 10.93 14.98 11.18
C TRP A 294 10.46 16.11 10.25
N ILE A 295 10.75 17.35 10.63
CA ILE A 295 10.44 18.53 9.81
C ILE A 295 11.26 18.49 8.51
N GLU A 296 12.55 18.21 8.59
CA GLU A 296 13.42 18.14 7.41
C GLU A 296 12.98 17.05 6.43
N LYS A 297 12.61 15.86 6.94
CA LYS A 297 12.07 14.76 6.14
C LYS A 297 10.71 15.09 5.54
N TYR A 298 9.81 15.72 6.29
CA TYR A 298 8.51 16.18 5.78
C TYR A 298 8.68 17.19 4.64
N GLU A 299 9.57 18.18 4.78
CA GLU A 299 9.84 19.16 3.72
C GLU A 299 10.45 18.51 2.47
N LYS A 300 11.33 17.52 2.63
CA LYS A 300 11.86 16.74 1.50
C LYS A 300 10.78 15.88 0.85
N GLY A 301 9.90 15.27 1.65
CA GLY A 301 8.79 14.47 1.15
C GLY A 301 7.78 15.28 0.36
N LYS A 302 7.42 16.48 0.83
CA LYS A 302 6.62 17.43 0.01
C LYS A 302 7.26 17.72 -1.34
N ARG A 303 8.59 17.93 -1.39
CA ARG A 303 9.30 18.12 -2.66
C ARG A 303 9.27 16.88 -3.55
N PHE A 304 9.38 15.68 -2.98
CA PHE A 304 9.22 14.44 -3.76
C PHE A 304 7.80 14.31 -4.32
N LEU A 305 6.78 14.52 -3.48
CA LEU A 305 5.36 14.52 -3.89
C LEU A 305 5.12 15.53 -5.01
N ASP A 306 5.62 16.77 -4.87
CA ASP A 306 5.56 17.77 -5.92
C ASP A 306 6.15 17.23 -7.22
N ASN A 307 7.35 16.65 -7.18
CA ASN A 307 8.01 16.14 -8.37
C ASN A 307 7.25 15.00 -9.06
N ILE A 308 6.54 14.15 -8.33
CA ILE A 308 5.76 13.05 -8.94
C ILE A 308 4.34 13.46 -9.33
N LYS A 309 3.74 14.45 -8.65
CA LYS A 309 2.39 14.94 -8.95
C LYS A 309 2.38 15.71 -10.27
N ARG A 310 1.45 15.33 -11.14
CA ARG A 310 1.31 15.87 -12.50
C ARG A 310 0.32 17.04 -12.53
N PRO A 311 0.39 17.90 -13.57
CA PRO A 311 -0.54 19.03 -13.72
C PRO A 311 -2.02 18.65 -13.85
N ASP A 312 -2.31 17.42 -14.28
CA ASP A 312 -3.68 16.89 -14.36
C ASP A 312 -4.18 16.30 -13.02
N GLY A 313 -3.38 16.39 -11.96
CA GLY A 313 -3.69 15.84 -10.64
C GLY A 313 -3.46 14.32 -10.52
N THR A 314 -2.93 13.68 -11.57
CA THR A 314 -2.62 12.25 -11.53
C THR A 314 -1.27 11.96 -10.87
N LEU A 315 -1.09 10.70 -10.46
CA LEU A 315 0.14 10.16 -9.91
C LEU A 315 0.65 8.99 -10.77
N PRO A 316 1.97 8.81 -10.91
CA PRO A 316 2.55 7.64 -11.58
C PRO A 316 2.20 6.35 -10.83
N GLN A 317 1.71 5.33 -11.55
CA GLN A 317 1.17 4.09 -10.96
C GLN A 317 2.22 3.06 -10.55
N PHE A 318 3.29 3.45 -9.86
CA PHE A 318 4.18 2.47 -9.22
C PHE A 318 3.58 1.98 -7.88
N GLY A 319 3.86 0.73 -7.54
CA GLY A 319 3.26 0.03 -6.42
C GLY A 319 1.72 0.09 -6.41
N ASN A 320 1.17 -0.01 -5.21
CA ASN A 320 -0.27 0.11 -4.97
C ASN A 320 -0.78 1.55 -5.12
N THR A 321 -0.82 2.07 -6.35
CA THR A 321 -1.29 3.42 -6.69
C THR A 321 -2.50 3.38 -7.63
N LEU A 322 -3.54 4.17 -7.35
CA LEU A 322 -4.78 4.25 -8.15
C LEU A 322 -4.69 5.16 -9.38
N GLY A 323 -3.62 5.93 -9.50
CA GLY A 323 -3.36 6.85 -10.61
C GLY A 323 -3.94 8.25 -10.41
N GLN A 324 -4.80 8.49 -9.41
CA GLN A 324 -5.24 9.82 -9.01
C GLN A 324 -4.74 10.20 -7.63
N SER A 325 -4.44 11.49 -7.46
CA SER A 325 -4.30 12.12 -6.14
C SER A 325 -5.64 12.08 -5.43
N VAL A 326 -5.65 11.63 -4.18
CA VAL A 326 -6.86 11.56 -3.36
C VAL A 326 -7.12 12.91 -2.67
N TYR A 327 -6.08 13.73 -2.51
CA TYR A 327 -6.16 15.02 -1.84
C TYR A 327 -6.25 16.19 -2.82
N PHE A 328 -7.49 16.64 -3.06
CA PHE A 328 -7.79 17.89 -3.72
C PHE A 328 -7.59 19.05 -2.72
N GLY A 329 -6.56 19.89 -2.89
CA GLY A 329 -6.41 21.07 -2.03
C GLY A 329 -5.06 21.76 -2.00
N SER A 330 -3.98 21.12 -2.45
CA SER A 330 -2.75 21.85 -2.72
C SER A 330 -2.92 22.67 -4.00
N SER A 331 -2.79 23.99 -3.89
CA SER A 331 -2.52 24.86 -5.04
C SER A 331 -1.54 24.16 -5.97
N PHE A 332 -1.84 24.08 -7.27
CA PHE A 332 -0.92 23.49 -8.24
C PHE A 332 0.47 24.03 -7.97
N PRO A 333 1.45 23.18 -7.61
CA PRO A 333 2.78 23.64 -7.31
C PRO A 333 3.26 24.44 -8.51
N SER A 334 3.77 25.64 -8.23
CA SER A 334 4.37 26.51 -9.24
C SER A 334 5.42 25.69 -9.99
N LEU A 335 5.12 25.32 -11.23
CA LEU A 335 5.99 24.53 -12.09
C LEU A 335 7.28 25.30 -12.47
N ILE A 336 7.36 26.59 -12.12
CA ILE A 336 8.36 27.57 -12.54
C ILE A 336 9.76 27.34 -11.91
N ASN A 337 9.92 26.46 -10.90
CA ASN A 337 11.19 26.28 -10.17
C ASN A 337 11.59 24.81 -9.90
N ARG A 338 11.12 23.84 -10.70
CA ARG A 338 11.53 22.44 -10.55
C ARG A 338 12.83 22.17 -11.30
N GLU A 339 13.82 21.54 -10.65
CA GLU A 339 14.88 20.89 -11.41
C GLU A 339 14.25 19.79 -12.28
N SER A 340 14.59 19.78 -13.57
CA SER A 340 13.96 18.94 -14.57
C SER A 340 14.21 17.45 -14.31
N LYS A 341 15.37 17.06 -13.78
CA LYS A 341 15.72 15.66 -13.53
C LYS A 341 16.12 15.48 -12.06
N LYS A 342 15.39 14.63 -11.31
CA LYS A 342 15.64 14.34 -9.90
C LYS A 342 15.95 12.88 -9.68
N LEU A 343 16.94 12.61 -8.84
CA LEU A 343 17.39 11.27 -8.48
C LEU A 343 17.28 11.05 -6.97
N TYR A 344 16.74 9.90 -6.59
CA TYR A 344 16.55 9.43 -5.21
C TYR A 344 17.19 8.03 -5.09
N PRO A 345 18.52 7.94 -5.06
CA PRO A 345 19.23 6.68 -5.22
C PRO A 345 19.02 5.68 -4.07
N VAL A 346 18.82 6.15 -2.83
CA VAL A 346 18.60 5.29 -1.67
C VAL A 346 17.18 4.72 -1.70
N SER A 347 16.18 5.57 -1.91
CA SER A 347 14.77 5.17 -2.00
C SER A 347 14.45 4.40 -3.27
N GLY A 348 15.22 4.62 -4.33
CA GLY A 348 15.13 3.90 -5.58
C GLY A 348 14.18 4.51 -6.60
N TYR A 349 14.31 5.82 -6.87
CA TYR A 349 13.50 6.52 -7.87
C TYR A 349 14.31 7.51 -8.70
N SER A 350 13.90 7.68 -9.95
CA SER A 350 14.36 8.75 -10.85
C SER A 350 13.12 9.40 -11.48
N VAL A 351 13.03 10.73 -11.44
CA VAL A 351 11.88 11.49 -11.94
C VAL A 351 12.37 12.54 -12.91
N TRP A 352 11.94 12.45 -14.16
CA TRP A 352 12.37 13.31 -15.25
C TRP A 352 11.19 14.07 -15.83
N TRP A 353 11.23 15.38 -15.68
CA TRP A 353 10.44 16.33 -16.43
C TRP A 353 11.24 16.85 -17.64
N GLN A 354 10.55 17.23 -18.71
CA GLN A 354 11.12 18.05 -19.77
C GLN A 354 11.31 19.51 -19.27
N ASP A 355 12.39 20.18 -19.69
CA ASP A 355 12.76 21.52 -19.17
C ASP A 355 11.64 22.55 -19.38
N TYR A 356 11.27 23.21 -18.29
CA TYR A 356 10.15 24.14 -18.14
C TYR A 356 10.41 25.52 -18.75
N ARG A 357 11.68 25.84 -19.08
CA ARG A 357 12.08 27.18 -19.56
C ARG A 357 11.49 27.57 -20.93
N GLN A 358 10.78 26.67 -21.60
CA GLN A 358 10.04 26.93 -22.85
C GLN A 358 8.50 26.88 -22.69
N ALA A 359 7.97 26.81 -21.47
CA ALA A 359 6.52 26.67 -21.19
C ALA A 359 5.65 27.92 -21.48
N LEU A 360 6.12 28.83 -22.33
CA LEU A 360 5.30 29.86 -22.97
C LEU A 360 4.85 29.48 -24.39
N SER A 361 5.22 28.29 -24.88
CA SER A 361 4.84 27.84 -26.23
C SER A 361 4.57 26.33 -26.33
N ILE A 362 3.28 25.95 -26.47
CA ILE A 362 2.70 24.96 -27.40
C ILE A 362 3.34 23.54 -27.54
N TYR A 363 4.32 23.12 -26.75
CA TYR A 363 4.95 21.77 -26.81
C TYR A 363 4.54 20.86 -25.63
N PRO A 364 4.47 19.52 -25.84
CA PRO A 364 3.86 18.59 -24.88
C PRO A 364 4.75 18.38 -23.65
N PHE A 365 4.21 18.65 -22.47
CA PHE A 365 4.87 18.40 -21.19
C PHE A 365 4.98 16.89 -20.96
N SER A 366 6.17 16.37 -20.58
CA SER A 366 6.37 14.94 -20.31
C SER A 366 7.02 14.66 -18.96
N GLN A 367 6.64 13.53 -18.37
CA GLN A 367 7.18 12.96 -17.14
C GLN A 367 7.60 11.52 -17.39
N THR A 368 8.83 11.18 -17.03
CA THR A 368 9.30 9.80 -16.93
C THR A 368 9.60 9.48 -15.47
N VAL A 369 9.08 8.36 -14.97
CA VAL A 369 9.40 7.85 -13.63
C VAL A 369 10.02 6.47 -13.76
N ILE A 370 11.19 6.29 -13.16
CA ILE A 370 11.87 5.00 -13.08
C ILE A 370 11.89 4.59 -11.62
N ALA A 371 11.42 3.37 -11.32
CA ALA A 371 11.32 2.86 -9.96
C ALA A 371 12.16 1.59 -9.78
N TRP A 372 12.98 1.52 -8.73
CA TRP A 372 13.70 0.32 -8.29
C TRP A 372 13.70 0.15 -6.77
N SER A 373 12.76 0.82 -6.11
CA SER A 373 12.58 0.77 -4.66
C SER A 373 12.23 -0.63 -4.17
N HIS A 374 12.94 -1.12 -3.16
CA HIS A 374 12.66 -2.39 -2.50
C HIS A 374 13.21 -2.43 -1.06
N PHE A 375 12.32 -2.24 -0.09
CA PHE A 375 12.57 -2.39 1.34
C PHE A 375 11.66 -3.51 1.89
N PRO A 376 12.16 -4.76 1.97
CA PRO A 376 11.37 -5.91 2.42
C PRO A 376 10.67 -5.68 3.76
N GLY A 377 9.44 -6.18 3.89
CA GLY A 377 8.64 -6.09 5.11
C GLY A 377 7.76 -4.84 5.22
N HIS A 378 8.03 -3.80 4.43
CA HIS A 378 7.17 -2.63 4.31
C HIS A 378 5.90 -2.92 3.49
N GLY A 379 4.86 -2.12 3.68
CA GLY A 379 3.60 -2.24 2.94
C GLY A 379 3.69 -1.79 1.49
N HIS A 380 2.67 -2.18 0.70
CA HIS A 380 2.29 -1.60 -0.60
C HIS A 380 3.29 -1.75 -1.76
N LYS A 381 4.38 -2.49 -1.55
CA LYS A 381 5.32 -2.92 -2.59
C LYS A 381 4.70 -4.00 -3.49
N LEU A 382 4.87 -3.83 -4.80
CA LEU A 382 4.67 -4.85 -5.84
C LEU A 382 6.04 -5.24 -6.42
N ALA A 383 6.16 -6.36 -7.14
CA ALA A 383 7.37 -6.68 -7.88
C ALA A 383 7.47 -5.86 -9.18
N ASP A 384 7.92 -4.61 -9.05
CA ASP A 384 7.98 -3.60 -10.13
C ASP A 384 9.32 -2.85 -10.20
N GLU A 385 10.37 -3.44 -9.61
CA GLU A 385 11.72 -2.90 -9.69
C GLU A 385 12.21 -2.87 -11.14
N MET A 386 12.76 -1.74 -11.57
CA MET A 386 13.09 -1.37 -12.96
C MET A 386 11.92 -0.87 -13.80
N SER A 387 10.73 -0.67 -13.23
CA SER A 387 9.61 -0.12 -14.00
C SER A 387 9.87 1.28 -14.55
N VAL A 388 9.34 1.54 -15.76
CA VAL A 388 9.40 2.84 -16.44
C VAL A 388 7.98 3.31 -16.74
N LEU A 389 7.59 4.47 -16.22
CA LEU A 389 6.27 5.06 -16.42
C LEU A 389 6.42 6.31 -17.28
N ILE A 390 5.64 6.42 -18.34
CA ILE A 390 5.70 7.54 -19.30
C ILE A 390 4.34 8.24 -19.34
N TRP A 391 4.33 9.52 -18.97
CA TRP A 391 3.21 10.43 -19.15
C TRP A 391 3.66 11.58 -20.04
N ALA A 392 2.84 11.95 -21.00
CA ALA A 392 3.10 13.09 -21.87
C ALA A 392 1.79 13.64 -22.42
N ASP A 393 1.70 14.97 -22.54
CA ASP A 393 0.55 15.68 -23.11
C ASP A 393 -0.80 15.31 -22.46
N GLY A 394 -0.82 15.22 -21.12
CA GLY A 394 -2.04 14.86 -20.39
C GLY A 394 -2.45 13.39 -20.49
N GLN A 395 -1.60 12.53 -21.06
CA GLN A 395 -1.90 11.12 -21.29
C GLN A 395 -0.87 10.20 -20.64
N ASN A 396 -1.35 9.14 -19.96
CA ASN A 396 -0.52 8.01 -19.57
C ASN A 396 -0.30 7.10 -20.77
N TRP A 397 0.96 6.96 -21.20
CA TRP A 397 1.34 6.14 -22.34
C TRP A 397 1.77 4.75 -21.91
N ILE A 398 2.72 4.68 -20.98
CA ILE A 398 3.24 3.43 -20.41
C ILE A 398 3.00 3.46 -18.91
N THR A 399 2.35 2.42 -18.39
CA THR A 399 1.99 2.31 -16.98
C THR A 399 2.13 0.89 -16.44
N ASN A 400 2.10 0.75 -15.12
CA ASN A 400 1.89 -0.53 -14.45
C ASN A 400 0.40 -0.72 -14.14
N THR A 401 0.03 -1.90 -13.64
CA THR A 401 -1.37 -2.21 -13.28
C THR A 401 -1.91 -1.30 -12.17
N GLY A 402 -1.08 -0.94 -11.19
CA GLY A 402 -1.46 -0.15 -10.03
C GLY A 402 -2.15 -0.95 -8.91
N TYR A 403 -2.93 -0.27 -8.06
CA TYR A 403 -3.60 -0.88 -6.90
C TYR A 403 -4.66 -1.91 -7.32
N TRP A 404 -4.41 -3.19 -7.10
CA TRP A 404 -5.39 -4.26 -7.34
C TRP A 404 -6.27 -4.53 -6.10
N PRO A 405 -7.61 -4.51 -6.20
CA PRO A 405 -8.46 -4.71 -5.03
C PRO A 405 -8.28 -6.09 -4.36
N TYR A 406 -8.33 -6.11 -3.03
CA TYR A 406 -8.25 -7.35 -2.25
C TYR A 406 -9.43 -8.29 -2.51
N GLY A 407 -9.16 -9.58 -2.62
CA GLY A 407 -10.17 -10.62 -2.85
C GLY A 407 -10.64 -10.74 -4.31
N VAL A 408 -10.00 -10.02 -5.24
CA VAL A 408 -10.26 -10.11 -6.68
C VAL A 408 -9.23 -11.02 -7.33
N PHE A 409 -9.68 -11.91 -8.23
CA PHE A 409 -8.80 -12.76 -9.04
C PHE A 409 -7.72 -11.93 -9.76
N GLY A 410 -6.50 -12.46 -9.88
CA GLY A 410 -5.39 -11.76 -10.52
C GLY A 410 -4.45 -11.03 -9.55
N ARG A 411 -4.81 -10.92 -8.26
CA ARG A 411 -4.00 -10.21 -7.27
C ARG A 411 -2.56 -10.72 -7.18
N GLU A 412 -2.37 -12.04 -7.14
CA GLU A 412 -1.04 -12.65 -7.07
C GLU A 412 -0.16 -12.29 -8.26
N HIS A 413 -0.74 -12.15 -9.46
CA HIS A 413 0.00 -11.72 -10.67
C HIS A 413 0.36 -10.23 -10.64
N VAL A 414 -0.49 -9.38 -10.02
CA VAL A 414 -0.23 -7.95 -9.89
C VAL A 414 0.80 -7.66 -8.80
N ASP A 415 0.76 -8.40 -7.69
CA ASP A 415 1.79 -8.33 -6.67
C ASP A 415 3.13 -8.91 -7.17
N SER A 416 3.05 -9.85 -8.13
CA SER A 416 4.20 -10.38 -8.89
C SER A 416 4.58 -9.49 -10.09
N TRP A 417 5.54 -9.96 -10.88
CA TRP A 417 6.19 -9.14 -11.90
C TRP A 417 5.31 -8.84 -13.12
N GLU A 418 4.29 -9.66 -13.37
CA GLU A 418 3.37 -9.53 -14.51
C GLU A 418 2.52 -8.25 -14.45
N GLY A 419 2.33 -7.68 -13.25
CA GLY A 419 1.66 -6.39 -13.06
C GLY A 419 2.47 -5.17 -13.50
N SER A 420 3.74 -5.36 -13.87
CA SER A 420 4.71 -4.31 -14.17
C SER A 420 5.33 -4.47 -15.57
N ASN A 421 6.17 -3.51 -15.96
CA ASN A 421 7.01 -3.62 -17.15
C ASN A 421 8.49 -3.91 -16.85
N ALA A 422 8.81 -4.48 -15.68
CA ALA A 422 10.15 -4.93 -15.35
C ALA A 422 10.51 -6.26 -16.05
N PRO A 423 11.77 -6.48 -16.47
CA PRO A 423 12.19 -7.75 -17.05
C PRO A 423 12.32 -8.83 -15.97
N HIS A 424 11.66 -9.97 -16.17
CA HIS A 424 11.56 -11.05 -15.20
C HIS A 424 11.47 -12.44 -15.86
N LEU A 425 11.66 -13.51 -15.09
CA LEU A 425 11.42 -14.86 -15.59
C LEU A 425 9.92 -15.14 -15.73
N VAL A 426 9.52 -15.90 -16.74
CA VAL A 426 8.11 -16.32 -16.87
C VAL A 426 7.70 -17.16 -15.65
N GLY A 427 6.65 -16.72 -14.95
CA GLY A 427 6.14 -17.36 -13.73
C GLY A 427 6.97 -17.07 -12.47
N GLU A 428 7.80 -16.02 -12.48
CA GLU A 428 8.55 -15.59 -11.30
C GLU A 428 7.60 -15.05 -10.21
N PRO A 429 7.60 -15.60 -8.99
CA PRO A 429 6.68 -15.16 -7.94
C PRO A 429 7.12 -13.83 -7.30
N GLU A 430 6.16 -13.12 -6.70
CA GLU A 430 6.35 -11.87 -5.94
C GLU A 430 7.37 -11.95 -4.80
N ASN A 431 7.71 -13.13 -4.29
CA ASN A 431 8.61 -13.34 -3.15
C ASN A 431 9.98 -13.93 -3.54
N SER A 432 10.25 -13.99 -4.84
CA SER A 432 11.55 -14.37 -5.40
C SER A 432 12.67 -13.49 -4.86
N THR A 433 13.86 -14.07 -4.70
CA THR A 433 15.06 -13.33 -4.30
C THR A 433 15.39 -12.29 -5.35
N ARG A 434 15.40 -11.02 -4.97
CA ARG A 434 15.69 -9.92 -5.87
C ARG A 434 16.47 -8.81 -5.18
N LYS A 435 17.36 -8.19 -5.93
CA LYS A 435 18.04 -6.96 -5.54
C LYS A 435 18.26 -6.13 -6.79
N THR A 436 17.95 -4.84 -6.73
CA THR A 436 18.15 -3.91 -7.85
C THR A 436 19.05 -2.78 -7.42
N ALA A 437 20.03 -2.44 -8.26
CA ALA A 437 20.97 -1.35 -8.03
C ALA A 437 21.00 -0.40 -9.21
N LEU A 438 21.11 0.90 -8.93
CA LEU A 438 21.48 1.91 -9.90
C LEU A 438 23.00 1.87 -10.10
N LEU A 439 23.43 1.64 -11.33
CA LEU A 439 24.85 1.53 -11.69
C LEU A 439 25.41 2.89 -12.13
N SER A 440 24.67 3.59 -12.96
CA SER A 440 25.11 4.85 -13.55
C SER A 440 23.93 5.68 -14.06
N TYR A 441 24.13 6.99 -14.21
CA TYR A 441 23.08 7.92 -14.61
C TYR A 441 23.62 9.13 -15.38
N LEU A 442 22.74 9.82 -16.11
CA LEU A 442 22.98 11.12 -16.75
C LEU A 442 21.74 11.97 -16.58
N ALA A 443 21.93 13.26 -16.28
CA ALA A 443 20.85 14.22 -16.12
C ALA A 443 21.23 15.53 -16.82
N GLU A 444 21.07 15.58 -18.15
CA GLU A 444 21.30 16.77 -18.97
C GLU A 444 19.98 17.24 -19.59
N ASP A 445 19.93 18.50 -20.02
CA ASP A 445 18.71 19.13 -20.55
C ASP A 445 18.15 18.38 -21.78
N LYS A 446 19.04 17.89 -22.66
CA LYS A 446 18.67 17.20 -23.91
C LYS A 446 18.70 15.67 -23.82
N LEU A 447 19.30 15.11 -22.76
CA LEU A 447 19.47 13.68 -22.62
C LEU A 447 19.48 13.28 -21.14
N ALA A 448 18.58 12.36 -20.77
CA ALA A 448 18.62 11.69 -19.48
C ALA A 448 18.88 10.20 -19.66
N PHE A 449 19.62 9.61 -18.73
CA PHE A 449 19.97 8.18 -18.74
C PHE A 449 19.92 7.59 -17.34
N SER A 450 19.48 6.33 -17.22
CA SER A 450 19.66 5.51 -16.02
C SER A 450 19.94 4.07 -16.40
N GLN A 451 20.95 3.49 -15.77
CA GLN A 451 21.33 2.08 -15.91
C GLN A 451 21.07 1.35 -14.60
N LEU A 452 20.13 0.42 -14.62
CA LEU A 452 19.76 -0.40 -13.47
C LEU A 452 20.21 -1.84 -13.72
N ARG A 453 20.65 -2.53 -12.66
CA ARG A 453 20.86 -3.98 -12.70
C ARG A 453 20.09 -4.65 -11.58
N ARG A 454 19.31 -5.65 -11.95
CA ARG A 454 18.61 -6.56 -11.04
C ARG A 454 19.28 -7.92 -11.06
N THR A 455 19.52 -8.46 -9.88
CA THR A 455 19.87 -9.87 -9.68
C THR A 455 18.66 -10.61 -9.14
N GLY A 456 18.22 -11.65 -9.84
CA GLY A 456 17.08 -12.49 -9.52
C GLY A 456 17.47 -13.90 -9.05
N PRO A 457 16.53 -14.86 -9.04
CA PRO A 457 16.76 -16.21 -8.54
C PRO A 457 17.69 -17.04 -9.44
N ASP A 458 18.45 -17.94 -8.82
CA ASP A 458 19.32 -18.95 -9.46
C ASP A 458 20.30 -18.42 -10.51
N GLY A 459 20.76 -17.18 -10.36
CA GLY A 459 21.74 -16.55 -11.26
C GLY A 459 21.13 -15.76 -12.41
N TYR A 460 19.80 -15.60 -12.45
CA TYR A 460 19.15 -14.66 -13.38
C TYR A 460 19.58 -13.23 -13.08
N SER A 461 19.83 -12.46 -14.13
CA SER A 461 20.14 -11.04 -14.06
C SER A 461 19.52 -10.32 -15.24
N ALA A 462 19.05 -9.11 -14.97
CA ALA A 462 18.55 -8.20 -15.99
C ALA A 462 19.20 -6.83 -15.78
N GLU A 463 19.63 -6.22 -16.87
CA GLU A 463 20.13 -4.85 -16.89
C GLU A 463 19.24 -4.01 -17.79
N ARG A 464 18.73 -2.90 -17.27
CA ARG A 464 17.88 -1.96 -18.00
C ARG A 464 18.59 -0.64 -18.15
N GLN A 465 18.65 -0.15 -19.37
CA GLN A 465 19.06 1.20 -19.70
C GLN A 465 17.84 1.98 -20.17
N VAL A 466 17.57 3.11 -19.55
CA VAL A 466 16.48 4.02 -19.93
C VAL A 466 17.12 5.30 -20.44
N ILE A 467 16.81 5.68 -21.66
CA ILE A 467 17.24 6.93 -22.30
C ILE A 467 15.99 7.74 -22.61
N HIS A 468 16.00 9.02 -22.22
CA HIS A 468 15.03 10.01 -22.68
C HIS A 468 15.79 11.11 -23.41
N SER A 469 15.59 11.20 -24.73
CA SER A 469 16.31 12.10 -25.63
C SER A 469 15.37 13.13 -26.23
N GLY A 470 15.77 14.40 -26.20
CA GLY A 470 14.95 15.49 -26.69
C GLY A 470 13.61 15.60 -25.96
N GLU A 471 12.54 15.82 -26.71
CA GLU A 471 11.21 16.14 -26.16
C GLU A 471 10.25 14.94 -26.16
N ASN A 472 10.50 13.96 -27.01
CA ASN A 472 9.50 12.97 -27.40
C ASN A 472 10.03 11.57 -27.68
N LEU A 473 11.29 11.26 -27.36
CA LEU A 473 11.89 9.96 -27.66
C LEU A 473 12.39 9.26 -26.40
N TRP A 474 11.90 8.05 -26.17
CA TRP A 474 12.33 7.14 -25.11
C TRP A 474 12.87 5.85 -25.70
N ILE A 475 14.04 5.43 -25.23
CA ILE A 475 14.68 4.17 -25.63
C ILE A 475 14.96 3.39 -24.35
N ILE A 476 14.38 2.19 -24.24
CA ILE A 476 14.59 1.28 -23.12
C ILE A 476 15.26 0.03 -23.66
N ILE A 477 16.46 -0.28 -23.19
CA ILE A 477 17.22 -1.45 -23.60
C ILE A 477 17.35 -2.36 -22.39
N ASP A 478 16.85 -3.59 -22.53
CA ASP A 478 17.02 -4.65 -21.57
C ASP A 478 18.07 -5.65 -22.08
N TYR A 479 18.98 -6.07 -21.20
CA TYR A 479 19.89 -7.19 -21.40
C TYR A 479 19.65 -8.23 -20.31
N THR A 480 19.49 -9.49 -20.69
CA THR A 480 19.23 -10.57 -19.73
C THR A 480 20.27 -11.67 -19.84
N ALA A 481 20.73 -12.14 -18.69
CA ALA A 481 21.71 -13.21 -18.58
C ALA A 481 21.37 -14.13 -17.41
N ASP A 482 21.69 -15.41 -17.54
CA ASP A 482 21.34 -16.43 -16.57
C ASP A 482 22.38 -17.55 -16.57
N ARG A 483 22.52 -18.24 -15.43
CA ARG A 483 23.39 -19.41 -15.31
C ARG A 483 22.84 -20.58 -16.14
N HIS A 484 21.51 -20.71 -16.16
CA HIS A 484 20.79 -21.69 -16.95
C HIS A 484 19.76 -20.94 -17.79
N PRO A 485 19.92 -20.87 -19.13
CA PRO A 485 18.99 -20.17 -19.99
C PRO A 485 17.53 -20.59 -19.73
N ARG A 486 16.71 -19.60 -19.40
CA ARG A 486 15.28 -19.71 -19.10
C ARG A 486 14.53 -18.67 -19.92
N LYS A 487 13.20 -18.78 -19.94
CA LYS A 487 12.35 -17.81 -20.62
C LYS A 487 12.22 -16.55 -19.77
N THR A 488 12.64 -15.42 -20.31
CA THR A 488 12.46 -14.09 -19.73
C THR A 488 11.33 -13.36 -20.46
N THR A 489 10.63 -12.47 -19.78
CA THR A 489 9.52 -11.71 -20.33
C THR A 489 9.53 -10.25 -19.87
N THR A 490 8.92 -9.37 -20.65
CA THR A 490 8.63 -7.98 -20.31
C THR A 490 7.28 -7.59 -20.88
N THR A 491 6.39 -7.07 -20.03
CA THR A 491 5.02 -6.66 -20.39
C THR A 491 4.93 -5.14 -20.45
N TRP A 492 4.72 -4.59 -21.64
CA TRP A 492 4.49 -3.16 -21.85
C TRP A 492 2.99 -2.86 -21.84
N THR A 493 2.48 -2.40 -20.70
CA THR A 493 1.05 -2.07 -20.53
C THR A 493 0.77 -0.60 -20.85
N PHE A 494 -0.23 -0.39 -21.70
CA PHE A 494 -0.74 0.94 -22.08
C PHE A 494 -1.94 1.31 -21.19
N ALA A 495 -2.30 2.59 -21.12
CA ALA A 495 -3.52 3.00 -20.41
C ALA A 495 -4.79 2.40 -21.06
N SER A 496 -5.84 2.13 -20.27
CA SER A 496 -7.05 1.45 -20.74
C SER A 496 -7.85 2.20 -21.81
N ASP A 497 -7.60 3.50 -21.98
CA ASP A 497 -8.26 4.36 -22.96
C ASP A 497 -7.45 4.52 -24.26
N LEU A 498 -6.30 3.85 -24.37
CA LEU A 498 -5.48 3.83 -25.56
C LEU A 498 -5.83 2.67 -26.49
N ASN A 499 -5.87 2.96 -27.78
CA ASN A 499 -5.92 1.96 -28.83
C ASN A 499 -4.50 1.63 -29.28
N VAL A 500 -4.21 0.34 -29.43
CA VAL A 500 -2.96 -0.16 -30.00
C VAL A 500 -3.29 -0.83 -31.32
N ILE A 501 -2.69 -0.37 -32.41
CA ILE A 501 -2.84 -0.95 -33.75
C ILE A 501 -1.47 -1.30 -34.31
N ASN A 502 -1.42 -2.32 -35.15
CA ASN A 502 -0.15 -2.74 -35.76
C ASN A 502 0.37 -1.64 -36.68
N GLY A 503 1.68 -1.44 -36.65
CA GLY A 503 2.39 -0.52 -37.54
C GLY A 503 2.78 -1.18 -38.86
N ASN A 504 3.84 -0.65 -39.47
CA ASN A 504 4.28 -1.01 -40.82
C ASN A 504 5.09 -2.32 -40.88
N TRP A 505 5.60 -2.83 -39.75
CA TRP A 505 6.39 -4.07 -39.68
C TRP A 505 6.12 -4.83 -38.36
N PRO A 506 6.49 -6.14 -38.29
CA PRO A 506 6.35 -6.92 -37.07
C PRO A 506 7.09 -6.28 -35.89
N GLY A 507 6.38 -5.98 -34.81
CA GLY A 507 6.94 -5.33 -33.62
C GLY A 507 6.81 -3.80 -33.58
N GLN A 508 6.24 -3.15 -34.60
CA GLN A 508 5.79 -1.76 -34.52
C GLN A 508 4.31 -1.68 -34.20
N PHE A 509 3.94 -0.72 -33.36
CA PHE A 509 2.57 -0.40 -33.03
C PHE A 509 2.36 1.12 -33.03
N LEU A 510 1.23 1.56 -33.60
CA LEU A 510 0.74 2.92 -33.39
C LEU A 510 -0.25 2.90 -32.23
N VAL A 511 0.03 3.72 -31.23
CA VAL A 511 -0.76 3.87 -30.02
C VAL A 511 -1.43 5.23 -30.06
N ASN A 512 -2.75 5.28 -29.91
CA ASN A 512 -3.47 6.54 -30.01
C ASN A 512 -4.69 6.62 -29.09
N LYS A 513 -5.11 7.86 -28.85
CA LYS A 513 -6.41 8.21 -28.31
C LYS A 513 -7.05 9.23 -29.26
N PRO A 514 -8.29 9.03 -29.71
CA PRO A 514 -8.96 9.99 -30.58
C PRO A 514 -8.93 11.41 -29.97
N ALA A 515 -8.47 12.39 -30.76
CA ALA A 515 -8.28 13.81 -30.39
C ALA A 515 -7.06 14.18 -29.50
N PHE A 516 -6.12 13.27 -29.26
CA PHE A 516 -4.84 13.53 -28.57
C PHE A 516 -3.63 13.24 -29.49
N SER A 517 -2.41 13.56 -29.03
CA SER A 517 -1.17 13.07 -29.64
C SER A 517 -1.14 11.53 -29.75
N CYS A 518 -0.23 11.02 -30.58
CA CYS A 518 -0.10 9.60 -30.89
C CYS A 518 1.31 9.14 -30.55
N MET A 519 1.52 7.87 -30.26
CA MET A 519 2.83 7.32 -29.96
C MET A 519 3.14 6.14 -30.86
N THR A 520 4.32 6.15 -31.48
CA THR A 520 4.87 4.97 -32.12
C THR A 520 5.64 4.15 -31.07
N ALA A 521 5.30 2.88 -30.93
CA ALA A 521 5.97 1.93 -30.06
C ALA A 521 6.63 0.84 -30.92
N SER A 522 7.95 0.75 -30.90
CA SER A 522 8.74 -0.20 -31.68
C SER A 522 9.53 -1.12 -30.77
N PHE A 523 9.46 -2.43 -31.04
CA PHE A 523 10.14 -3.44 -30.25
C PHE A 523 11.04 -4.28 -31.15
N ILE A 524 12.32 -4.33 -30.83
CA ILE A 524 13.35 -5.12 -31.51
C ILE A 524 14.14 -5.94 -30.49
N ASN A 525 14.67 -7.09 -30.89
CA ASN A 525 15.46 -7.94 -30.00
C ASN A 525 16.47 -8.80 -30.78
N SER A 526 17.45 -9.36 -30.07
CA SER A 526 18.51 -10.17 -30.65
C SER A 526 18.06 -11.54 -31.20
N GLU A 527 16.88 -12.02 -30.81
CA GLU A 527 16.34 -13.33 -31.22
C GLU A 527 15.28 -13.21 -32.33
N GLU A 528 15.01 -11.99 -32.80
CA GLU A 528 13.97 -11.68 -33.79
C GLU A 528 12.57 -12.22 -33.40
N THR A 529 12.29 -12.32 -32.10
CA THR A 529 10.97 -12.74 -31.60
C THR A 529 9.94 -11.66 -31.89
N ILE A 530 8.75 -12.10 -32.31
CA ILE A 530 7.63 -11.20 -32.58
C ILE A 530 6.88 -10.96 -31.27
N PRO A 531 6.65 -9.70 -30.85
CA PRO A 531 5.89 -9.42 -29.64
C PRO A 531 4.43 -9.88 -29.73
N ASP A 532 3.92 -10.47 -28.66
CA ASP A 532 2.52 -10.84 -28.51
C ASP A 532 1.69 -9.68 -27.98
N ARG A 533 0.40 -9.67 -28.32
CA ARG A 533 -0.55 -8.65 -27.85
C ARG A 533 -1.65 -9.26 -27.00
N TYR A 534 -1.92 -8.62 -25.88
CA TYR A 534 -2.99 -9.01 -24.96
C TYR A 534 -3.87 -7.81 -24.59
N ALA A 535 -5.12 -8.13 -24.26
CA ALA A 535 -6.11 -7.16 -23.80
C ALA A 535 -6.95 -7.79 -22.68
N GLY A 536 -6.67 -7.45 -21.42
CA GLY A 536 -7.36 -8.06 -20.27
C GLY A 536 -7.23 -9.58 -20.22
N SER A 537 -6.04 -10.12 -20.52
CA SER A 537 -5.80 -11.57 -20.51
C SER A 537 -5.60 -12.08 -19.09
N LYS A 538 -6.17 -13.25 -18.79
CA LYS A 538 -6.00 -13.93 -17.49
C LYS A 538 -4.90 -14.98 -17.51
N ASP A 539 -4.55 -15.49 -18.68
CA ASP A 539 -3.49 -16.49 -18.88
C ASP A 539 -2.93 -16.38 -20.32
N PRO A 540 -1.69 -15.88 -20.50
CA PRO A 540 -0.87 -15.24 -19.48
C PRO A 540 -1.57 -13.98 -18.93
N PHE A 541 -1.27 -13.61 -17.68
CA PHE A 541 -1.82 -12.40 -17.07
C PHE A 541 -1.17 -11.16 -17.71
N ALA A 542 -1.92 -10.40 -18.50
CA ALA A 542 -1.40 -9.23 -19.21
C ALA A 542 -2.52 -8.28 -19.63
N GLY A 543 -2.21 -6.98 -19.70
CA GLY A 543 -3.13 -5.97 -20.22
C GLY A 543 -4.25 -5.61 -19.25
N TRP A 544 -3.90 -5.29 -18.01
CA TRP A 544 -4.84 -4.79 -17.02
C TRP A 544 -4.32 -3.50 -16.38
N VAL A 545 -5.23 -2.57 -16.11
CA VAL A 545 -4.95 -1.40 -15.29
C VAL A 545 -6.09 -1.16 -14.33
N VAL A 546 -5.79 -0.66 -13.15
CA VAL A 546 -6.79 -0.13 -12.24
C VAL A 546 -6.74 1.39 -12.33
N THR A 547 -7.84 1.97 -12.74
CA THR A 547 -8.05 3.42 -12.71
C THR A 547 -9.12 3.73 -11.65
N ASN A 548 -9.50 5.00 -11.50
CA ASN A 548 -10.49 5.48 -10.54
C ASN A 548 -11.63 4.49 -10.28
N LYS A 549 -12.01 4.39 -9.00
CA LYS A 549 -13.08 3.54 -8.45
C LYS A 549 -12.69 2.10 -8.12
N ASN A 550 -11.40 1.79 -7.95
CA ASN A 550 -10.93 0.46 -7.49
C ASN A 550 -11.45 -0.69 -8.37
N GLN A 551 -11.55 -0.49 -9.68
CA GLN A 551 -12.07 -1.49 -10.62
C GLN A 551 -11.01 -1.82 -11.69
N PRO A 552 -10.60 -3.10 -11.79
CA PRO A 552 -9.79 -3.57 -12.90
C PRO A 552 -10.46 -3.33 -14.25
N LYS A 553 -9.71 -2.76 -15.19
CA LYS A 553 -10.12 -2.56 -16.58
C LYS A 553 -9.13 -3.26 -17.50
N ALA A 554 -9.67 -3.88 -18.55
CA ALA A 554 -8.85 -4.37 -19.64
C ALA A 554 -8.12 -3.20 -20.30
N ALA A 555 -6.85 -3.39 -20.57
CA ALA A 555 -5.97 -2.47 -21.29
C ALA A 555 -5.15 -3.24 -22.32
N GLN A 556 -4.66 -2.55 -23.33
CA GLN A 556 -3.77 -3.18 -24.31
C GLN A 556 -2.38 -3.33 -23.70
N SER A 557 -1.71 -4.44 -24.03
CA SER A 557 -0.31 -4.67 -23.67
C SER A 557 0.43 -5.38 -24.80
N VAL A 558 1.73 -5.16 -24.84
CA VAL A 558 2.67 -5.87 -25.72
C VAL A 558 3.62 -6.66 -24.84
N VAL A 559 3.72 -7.97 -25.06
CA VAL A 559 4.57 -8.89 -24.28
C VAL A 559 5.70 -9.36 -25.16
N ILE A 560 6.93 -9.25 -24.64
CA ILE A 560 8.14 -9.68 -25.32
C ILE A 560 8.74 -10.81 -24.51
N GLU A 561 8.97 -11.96 -25.13
CA GLU A 561 9.60 -13.10 -24.50
C GLU A 561 10.86 -13.51 -25.26
N ASN A 562 11.96 -13.69 -24.53
CA ASN A 562 13.26 -14.11 -25.07
C ASN A 562 13.89 -15.17 -24.17
N SER A 563 15.00 -15.78 -24.61
CA SER A 563 15.87 -16.57 -23.75
C SER A 563 16.75 -15.66 -22.86
N SER A 564 17.00 -16.03 -21.61
CA SER A 564 17.94 -15.32 -20.72
C SER A 564 19.41 -15.68 -21.00
N ASN A 565 19.77 -15.96 -22.25
CA ASN A 565 21.09 -16.43 -22.68
C ASN A 565 21.98 -15.29 -23.22
N GLY A 566 22.06 -14.17 -22.48
CA GLY A 566 22.81 -13.01 -22.94
C GLY A 566 22.13 -12.27 -24.11
N THR A 567 20.81 -12.21 -24.08
CA THR A 567 19.98 -11.56 -25.12
C THR A 567 19.70 -10.11 -24.76
N TRP A 568 19.46 -9.29 -25.79
CA TRP A 568 19.00 -7.92 -25.61
C TRP A 568 17.66 -7.69 -26.30
N SER A 569 16.88 -6.76 -25.75
CA SER A 569 15.65 -6.24 -26.36
C SER A 569 15.57 -4.73 -26.16
N ALA A 570 15.14 -4.00 -27.18
CA ALA A 570 14.92 -2.56 -27.12
C ALA A 570 13.45 -2.23 -27.40
N ALA A 571 12.85 -1.46 -26.49
CA ALA A 571 11.57 -0.79 -26.66
C ALA A 571 11.83 0.69 -26.95
N VAL A 572 11.35 1.18 -28.09
CA VAL A 572 11.47 2.59 -28.48
C VAL A 572 10.10 3.21 -28.58
N PHE A 573 9.89 4.28 -27.82
CA PHE A 573 8.65 5.05 -27.82
C PHE A 573 8.92 6.44 -28.37
N SER A 574 8.17 6.83 -29.38
CA SER A 574 8.22 8.16 -30.01
C SER A 574 6.85 8.81 -29.92
N LEU A 575 6.74 9.97 -29.26
CA LEU A 575 5.52 10.76 -29.28
C LEU A 575 5.47 11.59 -30.57
N GLU A 576 4.45 11.31 -31.38
CA GLU A 576 4.21 11.90 -32.70
C GLU A 576 3.32 13.14 -32.60
N LYS A 577 3.55 14.11 -33.49
CA LYS A 577 2.69 15.30 -33.61
C LYS A 577 1.34 14.99 -34.26
N SER A 578 1.28 13.97 -35.11
CA SER A 578 0.10 13.57 -35.87
C SER A 578 0.03 12.05 -36.02
N CYS A 579 -1.17 11.48 -35.87
CA CYS A 579 -1.42 10.05 -36.12
C CYS A 579 -1.27 9.63 -37.60
N GLN A 580 -1.16 10.58 -38.53
CA GLN A 580 -1.02 10.30 -39.97
C GLN A 580 0.45 10.25 -40.42
N GLU A 581 1.35 10.85 -39.65
CA GLU A 581 2.78 10.89 -39.94
C GLU A 581 3.43 9.75 -39.14
N ASN A 582 3.55 8.58 -39.77
CA ASN A 582 4.34 7.48 -39.18
C ASN A 582 5.81 7.79 -39.50
N GLU A 583 6.43 8.69 -38.72
CA GLU A 583 7.75 9.27 -39.01
C GLU A 583 8.92 8.39 -38.58
N MET A 584 8.64 7.28 -37.89
CA MET A 584 9.65 6.36 -37.39
C MET A 584 9.83 5.18 -38.35
N ASP A 585 11.08 4.91 -38.75
CA ASP A 585 11.48 3.67 -39.44
C ASP A 585 11.89 2.60 -38.40
N GLN A 586 12.06 1.34 -38.83
CA GLN A 586 12.46 0.25 -37.95
C GLN A 586 13.79 0.57 -37.27
N PRO A 587 13.85 0.66 -35.92
CA PRO A 587 15.11 0.84 -35.20
C PRO A 587 16.04 -0.34 -35.50
N GLN A 588 17.34 -0.07 -35.63
CA GLN A 588 18.35 -1.08 -35.95
C GLN A 588 19.50 -1.01 -34.95
N MET A 589 19.74 -2.12 -34.25
CA MET A 589 20.94 -2.29 -33.43
C MET A 589 22.11 -2.61 -34.36
N MET A 590 22.85 -1.57 -34.76
CA MET A 590 23.96 -1.67 -35.71
C MET A 590 25.14 -2.46 -35.13
N GLN A 591 25.36 -2.34 -33.83
CA GLN A 591 26.40 -3.08 -33.11
C GLN A 591 25.94 -3.39 -31.69
N TRP A 592 26.21 -4.61 -31.22
CA TRP A 592 26.06 -5.01 -29.83
C TRP A 592 27.27 -5.84 -29.39
N ASN A 593 28.06 -5.33 -28.45
CA ASN A 593 29.15 -6.08 -27.83
C ASN A 593 28.84 -6.42 -26.37
N SER A 594 28.27 -5.46 -25.63
CA SER A 594 27.90 -5.60 -24.22
C SER A 594 26.88 -4.53 -23.85
N PRO A 595 26.27 -4.59 -22.64
CA PRO A 595 25.42 -3.50 -22.16
C PRO A 595 26.13 -2.13 -22.13
N ASP A 596 27.46 -2.11 -21.95
CA ASP A 596 28.25 -0.88 -21.96
C ASP A 596 28.87 -0.57 -23.35
N SER A 597 28.53 -1.32 -24.40
CA SER A 597 29.05 -1.11 -25.75
C SER A 597 28.06 -1.56 -26.84
N TRP A 598 27.32 -0.59 -27.38
CA TRP A 598 26.31 -0.81 -28.41
C TRP A 598 26.07 0.45 -29.25
N ASN A 599 25.47 0.27 -30.43
CA ASN A 599 25.11 1.34 -31.36
C ASN A 599 23.71 1.05 -31.94
N LEU A 600 22.77 1.98 -31.72
CA LEU A 600 21.39 1.91 -32.17
C LEU A 600 21.11 3.09 -33.11
N SER A 601 20.72 2.80 -34.35
CA SER A 601 20.25 3.80 -35.31
C SER A 601 18.73 3.72 -35.46
N LEU A 602 18.08 4.86 -35.58
CA LEU A 602 16.65 4.96 -35.86
C LEU A 602 16.36 6.25 -36.63
N LYS A 603 15.25 6.25 -37.36
CA LYS A 603 14.74 7.48 -37.95
C LYS A 603 13.64 8.05 -37.07
N HIS A 604 13.72 9.35 -36.79
CA HIS A 604 12.76 10.07 -35.94
C HIS A 604 12.50 11.44 -36.55
N SER A 605 11.22 11.81 -36.72
CA SER A 605 10.80 13.02 -37.44
C SER A 605 11.53 13.27 -38.76
N GLY A 606 11.66 12.22 -39.57
CA GLY A 606 12.33 12.26 -40.86
C GLY A 606 13.86 12.28 -40.83
N LYS A 607 14.48 12.31 -39.65
CA LYS A 607 15.94 12.43 -39.45
C LYS A 607 16.54 11.13 -38.94
N GLU A 608 17.71 10.78 -39.43
CA GLU A 608 18.46 9.64 -38.88
C GLU A 608 19.20 10.09 -37.61
N ILE A 609 18.96 9.35 -36.52
CA ILE A 609 19.58 9.58 -35.22
C ILE A 609 20.26 8.29 -34.78
N THR A 610 21.54 8.39 -34.44
CA THR A 610 22.33 7.27 -33.92
C THR A 610 22.72 7.53 -32.48
N PHE A 611 22.40 6.56 -31.62
CA PHE A 611 22.82 6.52 -30.22
C PHE A 611 23.91 5.47 -30.08
N GLU A 612 25.04 5.86 -29.52
CA GLU A 612 26.15 4.95 -29.28
C GLU A 612 26.59 5.02 -27.82
N ARG A 613 26.74 3.85 -27.21
CA ARG A 613 27.27 3.67 -25.86
C ARG A 613 28.68 3.11 -25.96
N GLN A 614 29.63 3.77 -25.31
CA GLN A 614 30.99 3.23 -25.11
C GLN A 614 31.44 3.47 -23.67
N ASN A 615 31.40 2.42 -22.84
CA ASN A 615 31.77 2.43 -21.43
C ASN A 615 31.06 3.49 -20.59
N HIS A 616 31.58 4.70 -20.52
CA HIS A 616 31.04 5.81 -19.72
C HIS A 616 30.59 6.99 -20.60
N THR A 617 30.63 6.86 -21.92
CA THR A 617 30.10 7.88 -22.83
C THR A 617 28.82 7.39 -23.50
N ILE A 618 27.90 8.32 -23.75
CA ILE A 618 26.80 8.15 -24.70
C ILE A 618 26.96 9.26 -25.74
N SER A 619 27.14 8.89 -27.00
CA SER A 619 27.14 9.82 -28.12
C SER A 619 25.80 9.77 -28.84
N VAL A 620 25.33 10.94 -29.27
CA VAL A 620 24.14 11.11 -30.11
C VAL A 620 24.58 11.84 -31.37
N THR A 621 24.36 11.21 -32.52
CA THR A 621 24.63 11.80 -33.83
C THR A 621 23.30 12.03 -34.54
N ASP A 622 23.01 13.28 -34.88
CA ASP A 622 21.85 13.69 -35.68
C ASP A 622 22.34 14.38 -36.96
N THR A 623 21.72 14.07 -38.08
CA THR A 623 21.92 14.69 -39.40
C THR A 623 21.97 16.23 -39.40
N GLU A 624 21.28 16.93 -38.48
CA GLU A 624 21.29 18.41 -38.39
C GLU A 624 22.13 18.98 -37.24
N ASN A 625 22.01 18.42 -36.03
CA ASN A 625 22.67 18.96 -34.82
C ASN A 625 24.12 18.49 -34.65
N GLY A 626 24.58 17.58 -35.51
CA GLY A 626 25.92 17.01 -35.46
C GLY A 626 26.10 15.99 -34.33
N PHE A 627 27.36 15.75 -34.00
CA PHE A 627 27.77 14.82 -32.95
C PHE A 627 27.78 15.51 -31.59
N THR A 628 27.08 14.94 -30.61
CA THR A 628 27.14 15.36 -29.20
C THR A 628 27.53 14.17 -28.32
N GLU A 629 28.47 14.36 -27.41
CA GLU A 629 28.91 13.34 -26.46
C GLU A 629 28.54 13.74 -25.03
N TYR A 630 28.04 12.77 -24.27
CA TYR A 630 27.64 12.93 -22.87
C TYR A 630 28.42 11.95 -22.01
N THR A 631 28.91 12.42 -20.85
CA THR A 631 29.58 11.57 -19.87
C THR A 631 28.58 11.05 -18.84
N VAL A 632 28.38 9.74 -18.82
CA VAL A 632 27.58 9.06 -17.82
C VAL A 632 28.32 9.01 -16.50
N GLN A 633 27.63 9.41 -15.43
CA GLN A 633 28.17 9.46 -14.08
C GLN A 633 28.02 8.10 -13.39
N SER A 634 29.11 7.62 -12.79
CA SER A 634 29.09 6.45 -11.91
C SER A 634 28.43 6.79 -10.57
N ILE A 635 27.86 5.78 -9.94
CA ILE A 635 27.22 5.89 -8.63
C ILE A 635 28.06 5.17 -7.59
N ASP A 636 28.15 5.73 -6.38
CA ASP A 636 28.69 5.04 -5.21
C ASP A 636 27.68 4.01 -4.68
N VAL A 637 27.69 2.84 -5.32
CA VAL A 637 26.79 1.72 -5.01
C VAL A 637 26.98 1.24 -3.56
N GLU A 638 28.19 1.35 -3.01
CA GLU A 638 28.48 0.91 -1.64
C GLU A 638 27.84 1.85 -0.62
N SER A 639 27.99 3.16 -0.77
CA SER A 639 27.36 4.15 0.10
C SER A 639 25.84 4.04 0.10
N ILE A 640 25.22 3.84 -1.06
CA ILE A 640 23.78 3.60 -1.18
C ILE A 640 23.37 2.33 -0.46
N ALA A 641 24.08 1.22 -0.69
CA ALA A 641 23.79 -0.05 -0.03
C ALA A 641 23.93 0.05 1.49
N GLN A 642 24.93 0.79 1.98
CA GLN A 642 25.09 1.06 3.42
C GLN A 642 23.91 1.88 3.98
N ALA A 643 23.42 2.88 3.25
CA ALA A 643 22.23 3.65 3.65
C ALA A 643 20.97 2.78 3.70
N GLN A 644 20.76 1.95 2.69
CA GLN A 644 19.64 0.98 2.65
C GLN A 644 19.74 -0.03 3.80
N ASN A 645 20.93 -0.57 4.08
CA ASN A 645 21.13 -1.49 5.20
C ASN A 645 20.82 -0.84 6.55
N ARG A 646 21.20 0.43 6.79
CA ARG A 646 20.84 1.14 8.03
C ARG A 646 19.34 1.26 8.24
N ILE A 647 18.59 1.49 7.16
CA ILE A 647 17.12 1.55 7.18
C ILE A 647 16.57 0.16 7.52
N THR A 648 17.03 -0.89 6.84
CA THR A 648 16.62 -2.28 7.07
C THR A 648 16.93 -2.76 8.49
N ASP A 649 18.12 -2.45 9.01
CA ASP A 649 18.51 -2.79 10.38
C ASP A 649 17.63 -2.07 11.41
N THR A 650 17.30 -0.81 11.14
CA THR A 650 16.38 -0.03 11.98
C THR A 650 14.97 -0.62 11.94
N PHE A 651 14.46 -0.96 10.76
CA PHE A 651 13.19 -1.66 10.58
C PHE A 651 13.17 -2.97 11.39
N ASN A 652 14.17 -3.83 11.23
CA ASN A 652 14.24 -5.13 11.90
C ASN A 652 14.25 -4.98 13.43
N ARG A 653 15.04 -4.05 13.96
CA ARG A 653 15.09 -3.74 15.40
C ARG A 653 13.73 -3.26 15.93
N VAL A 654 13.01 -2.43 15.17
CA VAL A 654 11.68 -1.96 15.56
C VAL A 654 10.64 -3.07 15.44
N ALA A 655 10.71 -3.92 14.41
CA ALA A 655 9.85 -5.08 14.25
C ALA A 655 10.03 -6.10 15.39
N GLU A 656 11.26 -6.33 15.84
CA GLU A 656 11.55 -7.13 17.05
C GLU A 656 11.03 -6.46 18.32
N LYS A 657 11.12 -5.12 18.39
CA LYS A 657 10.56 -4.35 19.49
C LYS A 657 9.04 -4.53 19.53
N TYR A 658 8.33 -4.59 18.41
CA TYR A 658 6.86 -4.67 18.34
C TYR A 658 6.39 -5.95 17.62
N PRO A 659 6.48 -7.13 18.27
CA PRO A 659 6.05 -8.37 17.66
C PRO A 659 4.54 -8.34 17.41
N ARG A 660 4.12 -8.47 16.16
CA ARG A 660 2.71 -8.43 15.78
C ARG A 660 2.01 -9.70 16.27
N TYR A 661 0.87 -9.53 16.94
CA TYR A 661 -0.04 -10.63 17.22
C TYR A 661 -0.58 -11.16 15.89
N ASN A 662 -0.43 -12.46 15.62
CA ASN A 662 -0.88 -13.06 14.37
C ASN A 662 -2.38 -13.43 14.46
N PRO A 663 -3.30 -12.67 13.83
CA PRO A 663 -4.73 -12.95 13.90
C PRO A 663 -5.14 -14.22 13.13
N ASP A 664 -4.33 -14.66 12.16
CA ASP A 664 -4.64 -15.85 11.35
C ASP A 664 -4.53 -17.15 12.17
N LEU A 665 -3.89 -17.10 13.35
CA LEU A 665 -3.84 -18.23 14.29
C LEU A 665 -5.20 -18.59 14.88
N PHE A 666 -6.21 -17.70 14.86
CA PHE A 666 -7.55 -17.99 15.38
C PHE A 666 -8.14 -19.27 14.78
N PHE A 667 -8.00 -19.45 13.46
CA PHE A 667 -8.46 -20.63 12.74
C PHE A 667 -7.71 -21.90 13.18
N TYR A 668 -6.39 -21.80 13.39
CA TYR A 668 -5.57 -22.91 13.86
C TYR A 668 -5.89 -23.27 15.32
N ARG A 669 -6.10 -22.28 16.20
CA ARG A 669 -6.57 -22.50 17.59
C ARG A 669 -7.88 -23.28 17.61
N THR A 670 -8.80 -22.93 16.71
CA THR A 670 -10.09 -23.63 16.55
C THR A 670 -9.88 -25.09 16.11
N LYS A 671 -9.09 -25.33 15.06
CA LYS A 671 -8.78 -26.70 14.59
C LYS A 671 -8.10 -27.55 15.67
N ILE A 672 -7.09 -27.01 16.34
CA ILE A 672 -6.38 -27.70 17.43
C ILE A 672 -7.33 -27.99 18.58
N SER A 673 -8.25 -27.08 18.93
CA SER A 673 -9.24 -27.32 19.98
C SER A 673 -10.12 -28.52 19.69
N TYR A 674 -10.62 -28.68 18.46
CA TYR A 674 -11.39 -29.87 18.06
C TYR A 674 -10.56 -31.15 18.17
N LEU A 675 -9.29 -31.11 17.76
CA LEU A 675 -8.38 -32.25 17.89
C LEU A 675 -8.16 -32.62 19.37
N LEU A 676 -7.88 -31.63 20.23
CA LEU A 676 -7.67 -31.85 21.66
C LEU A 676 -8.94 -32.40 22.33
N LEU A 677 -10.12 -31.91 21.98
CA LEU A 677 -11.40 -32.44 22.46
C LEU A 677 -11.60 -33.91 22.04
N ALA A 678 -11.27 -34.26 20.80
CA ALA A 678 -11.33 -35.64 20.31
C ALA A 678 -10.35 -36.56 21.06
N VAL A 679 -9.12 -36.10 21.31
CA VAL A 679 -8.11 -36.84 22.10
C VAL A 679 -8.59 -37.01 23.54
N MET A 680 -9.17 -35.96 24.15
CA MET A 680 -9.71 -36.00 25.50
C MET A 680 -10.89 -36.97 25.61
N LEU A 681 -11.80 -36.99 24.63
CA LEU A 681 -12.91 -37.94 24.55
C LEU A 681 -12.40 -39.38 24.41
N THR A 682 -11.42 -39.60 23.55
CA THR A 682 -10.79 -40.92 23.35
C THR A 682 -10.13 -41.40 24.64
N GLN A 683 -9.42 -40.54 25.35
CA GLN A 683 -8.86 -40.84 26.67
C GLN A 683 -9.96 -41.21 27.68
N PHE A 684 -11.08 -40.47 27.69
CA PHE A 684 -12.20 -40.76 28.59
C PHE A 684 -12.78 -42.16 28.31
N LEU A 685 -13.06 -42.46 27.04
CA LEU A 685 -13.55 -43.77 26.61
C LEU A 685 -12.55 -44.88 26.96
N PHE A 686 -11.27 -44.65 26.71
CA PHE A 686 -10.21 -45.58 27.06
C PHE A 686 -10.21 -45.90 28.57
N PHE A 687 -10.23 -44.89 29.44
CA PHE A 687 -10.24 -45.13 30.89
C PHE A 687 -11.56 -45.68 31.42
N PHE A 688 -12.68 -45.40 30.74
CA PHE A 688 -13.97 -46.00 31.03
C PHE A 688 -13.96 -47.51 30.74
N LEU A 689 -13.48 -47.91 29.56
CA LEU A 689 -13.34 -49.33 29.18
C LEU A 689 -12.30 -50.03 30.05
N TYR A 690 -11.13 -49.41 30.26
CA TYR A 690 -10.06 -49.94 31.12
C TYR A 690 -10.55 -50.20 32.55
N ALA A 691 -11.41 -49.31 33.09
CA ALA A 691 -12.00 -49.50 34.42
C ALA A 691 -12.92 -50.73 34.49
N LYS A 692 -13.61 -51.08 33.39
CA LYS A 692 -14.44 -52.30 33.31
C LYS A 692 -13.60 -53.58 33.30
N MET A 693 -12.38 -53.52 32.75
CA MET A 693 -11.50 -54.69 32.58
C MET A 693 -10.67 -55.05 33.82
N LYS A 694 -10.71 -54.26 34.92
CA LYS A 694 -9.98 -54.51 36.18
C LYS A 694 -8.45 -54.72 36.05
N LEU A 695 -7.81 -54.07 35.08
CA LEU A 695 -6.35 -54.19 34.84
C LEU A 695 -5.49 -53.43 35.87
N PRO A 696 -4.25 -53.88 36.19
CA PRO A 696 -3.46 -53.37 37.32
C PRO A 696 -2.64 -52.08 37.04
N TYR A 697 -2.46 -51.67 35.78
CA TYR A 697 -1.54 -50.60 35.37
C TYR A 697 -2.15 -49.20 35.29
N LYS A 698 -3.28 -48.96 35.96
CA LYS A 698 -4.03 -47.70 35.84
C LYS A 698 -3.21 -46.46 36.22
N LYS A 699 -2.49 -46.50 37.36
CA LYS A 699 -1.75 -45.34 37.89
C LYS A 699 -0.55 -44.94 37.00
N PRO A 700 0.35 -45.86 36.59
CA PRO A 700 1.42 -45.53 35.65
C PRO A 700 0.90 -44.93 34.34
N LEU A 701 -0.19 -45.47 33.81
CA LEU A 701 -0.78 -44.99 32.56
C LEU A 701 -1.39 -43.59 32.69
N GLN A 702 -2.00 -43.27 33.84
CA GLN A 702 -2.45 -41.91 34.15
C GLN A 702 -1.28 -40.93 34.22
N VAL A 703 -0.14 -41.33 34.81
CA VAL A 703 1.06 -40.49 34.85
C VAL A 703 1.59 -40.23 33.44
N LEU A 704 1.70 -41.29 32.61
CA LEU A 704 2.17 -41.17 31.22
C LEU A 704 1.29 -40.20 30.41
N ILE A 705 -0.03 -40.34 30.52
CA ILE A 705 -1.00 -39.48 29.82
C ILE A 705 -0.90 -38.04 30.31
N ASN A 706 -0.72 -37.81 31.61
CA ASN A 706 -0.54 -36.47 32.14
C ASN A 706 0.76 -35.83 31.61
N VAL A 707 1.86 -36.59 31.55
CA VAL A 707 3.12 -36.13 30.94
C VAL A 707 2.92 -35.79 29.47
N PHE A 708 2.21 -36.64 28.71
CA PHE A 708 1.86 -36.36 27.32
C PHE A 708 1.12 -35.02 27.16
N TRP A 709 0.07 -34.79 27.95
CA TRP A 709 -0.67 -33.52 27.88
C TRP A 709 0.17 -32.31 28.27
N ILE A 710 1.02 -32.42 29.28
CA ILE A 710 1.92 -31.33 29.68
C ILE A 710 2.92 -31.00 28.55
N LEU A 711 3.52 -32.01 27.94
CA LEU A 711 4.44 -31.83 26.82
C LEU A 711 3.73 -31.24 25.60
N LEU A 712 2.55 -31.75 25.27
CA LEU A 712 1.72 -31.23 24.17
C LEU A 712 1.31 -29.78 24.41
N GLY A 713 0.81 -29.45 25.60
CA GLY A 713 0.44 -28.08 25.95
C GLY A 713 1.62 -27.11 25.94
N SER A 714 2.80 -27.58 26.38
CA SER A 714 4.04 -26.80 26.31
C SER A 714 4.45 -26.55 24.86
N TYR A 715 4.42 -27.59 24.01
CA TYR A 715 4.70 -27.46 22.59
C TYR A 715 3.72 -26.48 21.91
N LEU A 716 2.42 -26.61 22.17
CA LEU A 716 1.42 -25.71 21.60
C LEU A 716 1.64 -24.25 22.03
N SER A 717 1.90 -24.02 23.31
CA SER A 717 1.97 -22.67 23.89
C SER A 717 3.28 -21.95 23.60
N PHE A 718 4.39 -22.69 23.49
CA PHE A 718 5.73 -22.09 23.35
C PHE A 718 6.35 -22.25 21.96
N ILE A 719 5.85 -23.17 21.13
CA ILE A 719 6.38 -23.44 19.80
C ILE A 719 5.30 -23.18 18.75
N TYR A 720 4.24 -23.99 18.70
CA TYR A 720 3.29 -24.00 17.59
C TYR A 720 2.55 -22.66 17.36
N PHE A 721 2.11 -21.98 18.42
CA PHE A 721 1.42 -20.68 18.30
C PHE A 721 2.35 -19.47 18.41
N LYS A 722 3.68 -19.68 18.47
CA LYS A 722 4.68 -18.61 18.46
C LYS A 722 5.44 -18.52 17.13
N THR A 723 5.59 -19.64 16.44
CA THR A 723 5.98 -19.73 15.03
C THR A 723 4.82 -19.32 14.14
#